data_AF-A0A2V1JZG4-F1
#
_entry.id   AF-A0A2V1JZG4-F1
#
_cell.length_a   1.000
_cell.length_b   1.000
_cell.length_c   1.000
_cell.angle_alpha   90.00
_cell.angle_beta   90.00
_cell.angle_gamma   90.00
#
_symmetry.space_group_name_H-M   'P 1'
#
loop_
_entity.id
_entity.type
_entity.pdbx_description
1 polymer ?
#
loop_
_entity_poly.entity_id
_entity_poly.type
_entity_poly.pdbx_seq_one_letter_code
_entity_poly.pdbx_strand_id
1 'polypeptide(L)'
;MATVQTLPAAAAGGWRNWRIDRDGQGLAWLTLDRAGSAVNALSADVMAELAAVLDSLDQAPPAGLIIRSGKDTGFIVGADIDEFADLGEGTAAQALVARGWKLFERLAAVPYPTLALIQGHCLGGGLELALACRYRLAVEDASAALGLPEVMLGIFPGWGGIKRLPRVVGVQAALDMMLTGRRIDPRRAARLGLVDACVPLRVRDAAARQWVLSGKRVRKVSGWRAWMNAWPLKRLVRWQAARQLDSKDPLGHYPAPRAILALWAEHDGNALQAPDLVESILSSDTARNLLRVYRLQERLKSQGKPNGMRAVRHVHVVGAGVMGGDIAAWCALQGLSVTLQDQNVERIAPALARAGKLYTRRLKDRRRIQAALDRLIPDVDGHGVARADLVIEAISENLEAKQALYRQVEARMRPDALLATNTSSLSLETLRTVLQRPQRLIGIHFFNPVARMPLVEVVGARDGDAEHQAAVARACGFVGQIGKLPLPVNSAPGFLVNAALAPYMLAAMRHVDAGISPAAVDAAMTDFGMPMGPIELADTVGLDVALAAGRQLAPDAEPPRCLLQRIERGHLGRKNERGFYVWRDGKVVKDAGHMPRVAGAGNDPALLAAGLARVLADQVRLQLEVGVVEDADLADAGMIFGTGYAPFTGGPLHHHNRLSS
;
A
#
# COMPACT_ATOMS: atom_id res chain seq x y z
N MET A 1 -38.25 -17.89 -13.70
CA MET A 1 -38.27 -16.50 -13.24
C MET A 1 -39.41 -16.37 -12.25
N ALA A 2 -39.13 -16.48 -10.96
CA ALA A 2 -40.11 -16.17 -9.91
C ALA A 2 -39.70 -14.81 -9.34
N THR A 3 -40.55 -13.83 -9.60
CA THR A 3 -40.41 -12.43 -9.23
C THR A 3 -40.32 -12.33 -7.71
N VAL A 4 -39.20 -11.78 -7.20
CA VAL A 4 -39.12 -11.33 -5.81
C VAL A 4 -40.13 -10.19 -5.68
N GLN A 5 -41.27 -10.46 -5.04
CA GLN A 5 -42.21 -9.42 -4.64
C GLN A 5 -41.51 -8.55 -3.59
N THR A 6 -41.04 -7.38 -4.01
CA THR A 6 -40.74 -6.27 -3.11
C THR A 6 -42.06 -5.85 -2.46
N LEU A 7 -42.23 -6.21 -1.18
CA LEU A 7 -43.31 -5.66 -0.37
C LEU A 7 -43.11 -4.14 -0.21
N PRO A 8 -44.19 -3.35 -0.10
CA PRO A 8 -44.11 -1.92 0.17
C PRO A 8 -43.40 -1.67 1.51
N ALA A 9 -42.68 -0.56 1.61
CA ALA A 9 -41.77 -0.18 2.70
C ALA A 9 -42.42 0.11 4.07
N ALA A 10 -43.44 -0.65 4.48
CA ALA A 10 -44.16 -0.39 5.73
C ALA A 10 -44.55 -1.71 6.42
N ALA A 11 -43.55 -2.44 6.94
CA ALA A 11 -43.65 -3.32 8.14
C ALA A 11 -42.33 -4.08 8.42
N ALA A 12 -41.29 -3.40 8.94
CA ALA A 12 -40.17 -3.98 9.70
C ALA A 12 -39.36 -2.83 10.35
N GLY A 13 -39.01 -2.95 11.64
CA GLY A 13 -38.44 -1.86 12.46
C GLY A 13 -37.29 -1.07 11.83
N GLY A 14 -37.32 0.26 11.98
CA GLY A 14 -36.48 1.23 11.26
C GLY A 14 -35.02 1.30 11.72
N TRP A 15 -34.18 0.35 11.30
CA TRP A 15 -32.72 0.48 11.38
C TRP A 15 -32.18 1.33 10.23
N ARG A 16 -31.12 2.10 10.50
CA ARG A 16 -30.51 2.99 9.50
C ARG A 16 -29.53 2.25 8.60
N ASN A 17 -28.78 1.27 9.12
CA ASN A 17 -27.68 0.63 8.40
C ASN A 17 -28.02 -0.79 7.95
N TRP A 18 -28.93 -1.48 8.64
CA TRP A 18 -29.33 -2.84 8.31
C TRP A 18 -30.74 -2.92 7.75
N ARG A 19 -30.94 -3.81 6.78
CA ARG A 19 -32.27 -4.20 6.29
C ARG A 19 -32.41 -5.70 6.35
N ILE A 20 -33.56 -6.18 6.82
CA ILE A 20 -33.86 -7.59 6.90
C ILE A 20 -35.07 -7.94 6.05
N ASP A 21 -34.90 -8.90 5.14
CA ASP A 21 -35.97 -9.43 4.32
C ASP A 21 -36.15 -10.93 4.61
N ARG A 22 -37.37 -11.43 4.74
CA ARG A 22 -37.64 -12.87 4.81
C ARG A 22 -38.17 -13.37 3.48
N ASP A 23 -37.58 -14.43 2.94
CA ASP A 23 -38.07 -15.05 1.70
C ASP A 23 -39.07 -16.19 1.96
N GLY A 24 -39.68 -16.69 0.89
CA GLY A 24 -40.69 -17.76 0.96
C GLY A 24 -40.18 -19.10 1.50
N GLN A 25 -38.88 -19.28 1.71
CA GLN A 25 -38.29 -20.46 2.36
C GLN A 25 -37.99 -20.21 3.85
N GLY A 26 -38.41 -19.06 4.40
CA GLY A 26 -38.15 -18.69 5.79
C GLY A 26 -36.69 -18.26 6.04
N LEU A 27 -35.91 -17.98 4.99
CA LEU A 27 -34.56 -17.44 5.13
C LEU A 27 -34.62 -15.95 5.43
N ALA A 28 -33.80 -15.50 6.38
CA ALA A 28 -33.58 -14.09 6.66
C ALA A 28 -32.36 -13.57 5.86
N TRP A 29 -32.58 -12.56 5.05
CA TRP A 29 -31.57 -11.85 4.27
C TRP A 29 -31.24 -10.53 4.96
N LEU A 30 -30.12 -10.51 5.65
CA LEU A 30 -29.63 -9.33 6.36
C LEU A 30 -28.64 -8.58 5.47
N THR A 31 -29.04 -7.40 5.01
CA THR A 31 -28.26 -6.54 4.10
C THR A 31 -27.68 -5.37 4.88
N LEU A 32 -26.35 -5.27 4.91
CA LEU A 32 -25.66 -4.08 5.42
C LEU A 32 -25.54 -3.04 4.33
N ASP A 33 -26.13 -1.88 4.54
CA ASP A 33 -26.04 -0.71 3.68
C ASP A 33 -25.85 0.52 4.58
N ARG A 34 -24.61 0.74 5.05
CA ARG A 34 -24.29 1.82 5.99
C ARG A 34 -24.75 3.16 5.42
N ALA A 35 -25.60 3.85 6.18
CA ALA A 35 -26.15 5.14 5.77
C ALA A 35 -25.05 6.22 5.73
N GLY A 36 -25.12 7.13 4.76
CA GLY A 36 -24.18 8.25 4.64
C GLY A 36 -22.73 7.87 4.27
N SER A 37 -22.45 6.61 3.92
CA SER A 37 -21.11 6.16 3.53
C SER A 37 -21.10 5.38 2.21
N ALA A 38 -20.02 5.51 1.45
CA ALA A 38 -19.79 4.74 0.22
C ALA A 38 -19.32 3.30 0.50
N VAL A 39 -18.90 3.01 1.73
CA VAL A 39 -18.37 1.71 2.16
C VAL A 39 -19.04 1.26 3.45
N ASN A 40 -19.10 -0.05 3.65
CA ASN A 40 -19.56 -0.63 4.90
C ASN A 40 -18.38 -0.79 5.87
N ALA A 41 -18.42 -0.04 6.96
CA ALA A 41 -17.53 -0.21 8.11
C ALA A 41 -18.37 -0.54 9.34
N LEU A 42 -17.79 -1.29 10.28
CA LEU A 42 -18.43 -1.71 11.52
C LEU A 42 -18.25 -0.62 12.58
N SER A 43 -19.11 0.40 12.50
CA SER A 43 -19.21 1.42 13.55
C SER A 43 -20.02 0.93 14.77
N ALA A 44 -19.98 1.67 15.87
CA ALA A 44 -20.74 1.41 17.08
C ALA A 44 -22.24 1.27 16.78
N ASP A 45 -22.81 2.17 15.97
CA ASP A 45 -24.21 2.11 15.54
C ASP A 45 -24.52 0.86 14.73
N VAL A 46 -23.66 0.51 13.77
CA VAL A 46 -23.82 -0.70 12.94
C VAL A 46 -23.80 -1.96 13.82
N MET A 47 -22.92 -1.99 14.82
CA MET A 47 -22.79 -3.10 15.76
C MET A 47 -23.98 -3.19 16.73
N ALA A 48 -24.48 -2.04 17.22
CA ALA A 48 -25.67 -1.97 18.07
C ALA A 48 -26.92 -2.42 17.32
N GLU A 49 -27.11 -1.97 16.08
CA GLU A 49 -28.21 -2.42 15.23
C GLU A 49 -28.11 -3.93 14.92
N LEU A 50 -26.90 -4.46 14.66
CA LEU A 50 -26.72 -5.90 14.48
C LEU A 50 -27.10 -6.69 15.73
N ALA A 51 -26.78 -6.19 16.93
CA ALA A 51 -27.21 -6.82 18.18
C ALA A 51 -28.75 -6.85 18.29
N ALA A 52 -29.42 -5.72 18.00
CA ALA A 52 -30.88 -5.64 18.00
C ALA A 52 -31.54 -6.55 16.94
N VAL A 53 -30.91 -6.69 15.76
CA VAL A 53 -31.36 -7.64 14.74
C VAL A 53 -31.29 -9.07 15.28
N LEU A 54 -30.19 -9.45 15.92
CA LEU A 54 -30.08 -10.78 16.53
C LEU A 54 -31.13 -10.98 17.63
N ASP A 55 -31.44 -9.95 18.44
CA ASP A 55 -32.51 -10.02 19.46
C ASP A 55 -33.87 -10.31 18.80
N SER A 56 -34.17 -9.67 17.67
CA SER A 56 -35.40 -9.92 16.91
C SER A 56 -35.45 -11.33 16.30
N LEU A 57 -34.30 -11.88 15.90
CA LEU A 57 -34.20 -13.23 15.36
C LEU A 57 -34.27 -14.30 16.45
N ASP A 58 -33.89 -13.99 17.69
CA ASP A 58 -34.08 -14.91 18.82
C ASP A 58 -35.57 -15.09 19.15
N GLN A 59 -36.38 -14.04 18.98
CA GLN A 59 -37.84 -14.11 19.16
C GLN A 59 -38.53 -14.88 18.02
N ALA A 60 -38.00 -14.81 16.80
CA ALA A 60 -38.54 -15.48 15.62
C ALA A 60 -37.43 -16.13 14.77
N PRO A 61 -36.88 -17.29 15.18
CA PRO A 61 -35.74 -17.91 14.50
C PRO A 61 -36.01 -18.18 13.01
N PRO A 62 -35.09 -17.79 12.09
CA PRO A 62 -35.24 -18.09 10.67
C PRO A 62 -34.77 -19.51 10.36
N ALA A 63 -35.15 -20.04 9.20
CA ALA A 63 -34.60 -21.31 8.68
C ALA A 63 -33.08 -21.20 8.43
N GLY A 64 -32.60 -19.98 8.17
CA GLY A 64 -31.20 -19.62 8.06
C GLY A 64 -31.02 -18.12 7.85
N LEU A 65 -29.87 -17.59 8.24
CA LEU A 65 -29.51 -16.17 8.11
C LEU A 65 -28.42 -16.00 7.05
N ILE A 66 -28.66 -15.17 6.04
CA ILE A 66 -27.69 -14.78 5.03
C ILE A 66 -27.32 -13.32 5.24
N ILE A 67 -26.05 -13.04 5.53
CA ILE A 67 -25.52 -11.68 5.66
C ILE A 67 -24.87 -11.29 4.34
N ARG A 68 -25.28 -10.16 3.77
CA ARG A 68 -24.75 -9.61 2.52
C ARG A 68 -24.53 -8.10 2.62
N SER A 69 -23.86 -7.53 1.63
CA SER A 69 -23.70 -6.09 1.49
C SER A 69 -24.66 -5.52 0.45
N GLY A 70 -25.15 -4.30 0.71
CA GLY A 70 -25.86 -3.44 -0.24
C GLY A 70 -24.94 -2.47 -1.00
N LYS A 71 -23.63 -2.47 -0.73
CA LYS A 71 -22.63 -1.63 -1.42
C LYS A 71 -21.92 -2.40 -2.53
N ASP A 72 -21.72 -1.74 -3.66
CA ASP A 72 -20.92 -2.30 -4.78
C ASP A 72 -19.42 -2.36 -4.48
N THR A 73 -18.94 -1.51 -3.56
CA THR A 73 -17.53 -1.39 -3.18
C THR A 73 -16.98 -2.61 -2.44
N GLY A 74 -17.86 -3.35 -1.75
CA GLY A 74 -17.47 -4.57 -1.05
C GLY A 74 -18.42 -4.98 0.06
N PHE A 75 -18.01 -6.01 0.80
CA PHE A 75 -18.78 -6.60 1.88
C PHE A 75 -18.71 -5.69 3.11
N ILE A 76 -17.54 -5.67 3.76
CA ILE A 76 -17.23 -4.88 4.95
C ILE A 76 -15.71 -4.63 4.95
N VAL A 77 -15.27 -3.38 5.08
CA VAL A 77 -13.84 -3.01 4.99
C VAL A 77 -13.10 -2.98 6.32
N GLY A 78 -13.79 -3.23 7.43
CA GLY A 78 -13.21 -3.31 8.76
C GLY A 78 -14.07 -2.62 9.80
N ALA A 79 -13.48 -2.40 10.97
CA ALA A 79 -14.00 -1.49 11.98
C ALA A 79 -13.95 -0.04 11.49
N ASP A 80 -14.80 0.84 12.03
CA ASP A 80 -14.65 2.27 11.76
C ASP A 80 -13.36 2.78 12.41
N ILE A 81 -12.50 3.40 11.60
CA ILE A 81 -11.17 3.85 12.00
C ILE A 81 -11.25 5.04 12.95
N ASP A 82 -12.28 5.87 12.81
CA ASP A 82 -12.43 7.06 13.62
C ASP A 82 -12.70 6.72 15.10
N GLU A 83 -13.30 5.56 15.38
CA GLU A 83 -13.45 5.06 16.74
C GLU A 83 -12.14 4.70 17.43
N PHE A 84 -11.07 4.43 16.67
CA PHE A 84 -9.75 4.20 17.25
C PHE A 84 -9.02 5.51 17.52
N ALA A 85 -9.34 6.59 16.79
CA ALA A 85 -8.73 7.90 17.01
C ALA A 85 -9.26 8.57 18.29
N ASP A 86 -10.49 8.25 18.69
CA ASP A 86 -11.12 8.76 19.91
C ASP A 86 -10.81 7.92 21.16
N LEU A 87 -9.92 6.91 21.04
CA LEU A 87 -9.43 6.16 22.19
C LEU A 87 -8.47 7.03 23.00
N GLY A 88 -9.02 7.75 23.99
CA GLY A 88 -8.24 8.36 25.06
C GLY A 88 -7.65 7.32 26.02
N GLU A 89 -6.99 7.80 27.08
CA GLU A 89 -6.44 6.94 28.13
C GLU A 89 -7.56 6.23 28.92
N GLY A 90 -7.37 4.94 29.23
CA GLY A 90 -8.26 4.19 30.12
C GLY A 90 -8.96 3.00 29.45
N THR A 91 -10.08 2.53 30.00
CA THR A 91 -10.71 1.24 29.63
C THR A 91 -11.45 1.24 28.27
N ALA A 92 -11.37 2.33 27.50
CA ALA A 92 -12.07 2.48 26.23
C ALA A 92 -11.63 1.42 25.19
N ALA A 93 -10.33 1.12 25.11
CA ALA A 93 -9.78 0.11 24.21
C ALA A 93 -10.34 -1.29 24.53
N GLN A 94 -10.44 -1.62 25.82
CA GLN A 94 -11.00 -2.89 26.28
C GLN A 94 -12.50 -3.00 25.98
N ALA A 95 -13.25 -1.91 26.18
CA ALA A 95 -14.67 -1.85 25.86
C ALA A 95 -14.93 -2.05 24.36
N LEU A 96 -14.10 -1.45 23.50
CA LEU A 96 -14.15 -1.61 22.05
C LEU A 96 -13.97 -3.08 21.62
N VAL A 97 -12.94 -3.74 22.15
CA VAL A 97 -12.66 -5.15 21.88
C VAL A 97 -13.78 -6.03 22.43
N ALA A 98 -14.24 -5.78 23.66
CA ALA A 98 -15.30 -6.56 24.30
C ALA A 98 -16.63 -6.49 23.54
N ARG A 99 -16.99 -5.32 23.03
CA ARG A 99 -18.22 -5.12 22.25
C ARG A 99 -18.25 -6.02 21.02
N GLY A 100 -17.21 -5.97 20.18
CA GLY A 100 -17.17 -6.78 18.96
C GLY A 100 -16.95 -8.26 19.25
N TRP A 101 -16.10 -8.61 20.22
CA TRP A 101 -15.89 -10.00 20.62
C TRP A 101 -17.18 -10.67 21.07
N LYS A 102 -17.91 -10.06 22.02
CA LYS A 102 -19.16 -10.60 22.56
C LYS A 102 -20.23 -10.74 21.48
N LEU A 103 -20.38 -9.74 20.61
CA LEU A 103 -21.35 -9.79 19.53
C LEU A 103 -21.06 -10.90 18.52
N PHE A 104 -19.79 -11.11 18.14
CA PHE A 104 -19.44 -12.15 17.17
C PHE A 104 -19.45 -13.55 17.76
N GLU A 105 -19.12 -13.71 19.05
CA GLU A 105 -19.36 -14.99 19.74
C GLU A 105 -20.87 -15.29 19.84
N ARG A 106 -21.71 -14.28 20.08
CA ARG A 106 -23.17 -14.44 20.03
C ARG A 106 -23.63 -14.87 18.64
N LEU A 107 -23.20 -14.18 17.58
CA LEU A 107 -23.51 -14.56 16.19
C LEU A 107 -23.07 -16.00 15.87
N ALA A 108 -21.91 -16.44 16.38
CA ALA A 108 -21.43 -17.79 16.18
C ALA A 108 -22.23 -18.86 16.97
N ALA A 109 -22.93 -18.46 18.03
CA ALA A 109 -23.67 -19.34 18.93
C ALA A 109 -25.16 -19.49 18.57
N VAL A 110 -25.68 -18.73 17.61
CA VAL A 110 -27.10 -18.81 17.21
C VAL A 110 -27.49 -20.23 16.76
N PRO A 111 -28.72 -20.69 17.06
CA PRO A 111 -29.13 -22.08 16.82
C PRO A 111 -29.39 -22.39 15.33
N TYR A 112 -29.61 -21.37 14.51
CA TYR A 112 -29.88 -21.50 13.07
C TYR A 112 -28.59 -21.38 12.21
N PRO A 113 -28.57 -21.89 10.96
CA PRO A 113 -27.42 -21.74 10.08
C PRO A 113 -27.23 -20.28 9.64
N THR A 114 -25.97 -19.83 9.61
CA THR A 114 -25.58 -18.48 9.19
C THR A 114 -24.61 -18.55 8.01
N LEU A 115 -24.76 -17.65 7.03
CA LEU A 115 -23.92 -17.58 5.84
C LEU A 115 -23.50 -16.13 5.55
N ALA A 116 -22.19 -15.89 5.40
CA ALA A 116 -21.67 -14.64 4.86
C ALA A 116 -21.53 -14.72 3.34
N LEU A 117 -22.31 -13.91 2.62
CA LEU A 117 -22.24 -13.75 1.17
C LEU A 117 -21.32 -12.58 0.83
N ILE A 118 -20.06 -12.91 0.56
CA ILE A 118 -18.96 -11.96 0.43
C ILE A 118 -18.82 -11.52 -1.03
N GLN A 119 -19.13 -10.27 -1.31
CA GLN A 119 -18.84 -9.60 -2.58
C GLN A 119 -17.81 -8.49 -2.35
N GLY A 120 -16.85 -8.31 -3.27
CA GLY A 120 -15.82 -7.29 -3.16
C GLY A 120 -14.92 -7.45 -1.93
N HIS A 121 -14.54 -6.34 -1.31
CA HIS A 121 -13.60 -6.31 -0.17
C HIS A 121 -14.24 -6.83 1.13
N CYS A 122 -13.56 -7.75 1.82
CA CYS A 122 -13.93 -8.27 3.14
C CYS A 122 -12.69 -8.28 4.03
N LEU A 123 -12.49 -7.18 4.74
CA LEU A 123 -11.24 -6.87 5.44
C LEU A 123 -11.49 -6.68 6.93
N GLY A 124 -10.49 -7.07 7.74
CA GLY A 124 -10.44 -6.89 9.18
C GLY A 124 -11.69 -7.42 9.88
N GLY A 125 -12.34 -6.57 10.69
CA GLY A 125 -13.61 -6.89 11.36
C GLY A 125 -14.71 -7.45 10.44
N GLY A 126 -14.71 -7.09 9.14
CA GLY A 126 -15.60 -7.68 8.15
C GLY A 126 -15.35 -9.18 7.90
N LEU A 127 -14.08 -9.58 7.86
CA LEU A 127 -13.69 -10.98 7.78
C LEU A 127 -13.90 -11.69 9.12
N GLU A 128 -13.73 -11.00 10.26
CA GLU A 128 -14.05 -11.56 11.58
C GLU A 128 -15.54 -11.89 11.73
N LEU A 129 -16.43 -11.03 11.22
CA LEU A 129 -17.87 -11.29 11.13
C LEU A 129 -18.15 -12.50 10.24
N ALA A 130 -17.52 -12.57 9.07
CA ALA A 130 -17.68 -13.70 8.15
C ALA A 130 -17.14 -15.02 8.76
N LEU A 131 -16.08 -14.97 9.57
CA LEU A 131 -15.54 -16.10 10.31
C LEU A 131 -16.46 -16.54 11.46
N ALA A 132 -17.27 -15.64 12.02
CA ALA A 132 -18.30 -15.98 13.00
C ALA A 132 -19.51 -16.69 12.36
N CYS A 133 -19.74 -16.50 11.05
CA CYS A 133 -20.76 -17.23 10.32
C CYS A 133 -20.41 -18.72 10.13
N ARG A 134 -21.42 -19.57 10.04
CA ARG A 134 -21.26 -21.02 9.83
C ARG A 134 -20.68 -21.32 8.44
N TYR A 135 -21.16 -20.61 7.42
CA TYR A 135 -20.70 -20.71 6.03
C TYR A 135 -20.24 -19.37 5.47
N ARG A 136 -19.38 -19.41 4.45
CA ARG A 136 -18.86 -18.26 3.70
C ARG A 136 -18.86 -18.57 2.21
N LEU A 137 -19.52 -17.75 1.41
CA LEU A 137 -19.44 -17.81 -0.05
C LEU A 137 -18.83 -16.53 -0.57
N ALA A 138 -17.79 -16.62 -1.40
CA ALA A 138 -17.23 -15.45 -2.07
C ALA A 138 -17.72 -15.34 -3.51
N VAL A 139 -17.99 -14.12 -3.95
CA VAL A 139 -18.30 -13.83 -5.35
C VAL A 139 -17.00 -13.64 -6.13
N GLU A 140 -16.94 -14.19 -7.35
CA GLU A 140 -15.83 -13.93 -8.26
C GLU A 140 -15.80 -12.45 -8.66
N ASP A 141 -14.77 -11.76 -8.21
CA ASP A 141 -14.51 -10.36 -8.49
C ASP A 141 -12.99 -10.15 -8.49
N ALA A 142 -12.48 -9.51 -9.55
CA ALA A 142 -11.05 -9.28 -9.71
C ALA A 142 -10.48 -8.22 -8.74
N SER A 143 -11.35 -7.34 -8.24
CA SER A 143 -11.01 -6.31 -7.26
C SER A 143 -11.19 -6.77 -5.81
N ALA A 144 -11.92 -7.86 -5.58
CA ALA A 144 -12.19 -8.38 -4.26
C ALA A 144 -10.93 -8.87 -3.55
N ALA A 145 -10.88 -8.58 -2.24
CA ALA A 145 -9.77 -8.93 -1.39
C ALA A 145 -10.28 -9.31 0.01
N LEU A 146 -9.80 -10.45 0.52
CA LEU A 146 -10.10 -10.96 1.85
C LEU A 146 -8.84 -10.96 2.71
N GLY A 147 -8.90 -10.46 3.94
CA GLY A 147 -7.74 -10.46 4.84
C GLY A 147 -7.97 -9.79 6.19
N LEU A 148 -6.98 -9.91 7.07
CA LEU A 148 -6.94 -9.26 8.39
C LEU A 148 -5.75 -8.26 8.41
N PRO A 149 -5.93 -7.03 7.89
CA PRO A 149 -4.86 -6.05 7.74
C PRO A 149 -4.57 -5.21 9.00
N GLU A 150 -5.15 -5.55 10.17
CA GLU A 150 -5.05 -4.80 11.42
C GLU A 150 -3.61 -4.48 11.84
N VAL A 151 -2.68 -5.40 11.57
CA VAL A 151 -1.25 -5.21 11.87
C VAL A 151 -0.64 -4.02 11.12
N MET A 152 -1.18 -3.66 9.95
CA MET A 152 -0.75 -2.49 9.17
C MET A 152 -1.13 -1.18 9.83
N LEU A 153 -2.12 -1.20 10.73
CA LEU A 153 -2.57 -0.08 11.56
C LEU A 153 -1.93 -0.11 12.96
N GLY A 154 -0.98 -1.03 13.21
CA GLY A 154 -0.34 -1.19 14.52
C GLY A 154 -1.24 -1.83 15.58
N ILE A 155 -2.34 -2.48 15.16
CA ILE A 155 -3.29 -3.17 16.05
C ILE A 155 -3.43 -4.64 15.64
N PHE A 156 -4.36 -5.37 16.25
CA PHE A 156 -4.58 -6.79 16.01
C PHE A 156 -6.07 -7.11 15.74
N PRO A 157 -6.39 -8.26 15.12
CA PRO A 157 -7.78 -8.70 14.93
C PRO A 157 -8.45 -9.04 16.27
N GLY A 158 -9.25 -8.11 16.78
CA GLY A 158 -9.76 -8.13 18.15
C GLY A 158 -11.12 -8.84 18.33
N TRP A 159 -11.87 -9.11 17.27
CA TRP A 159 -13.25 -9.63 17.36
C TRP A 159 -13.35 -11.13 17.04
N GLY A 160 -12.24 -11.86 17.19
CA GLY A 160 -12.16 -13.31 17.11
C GLY A 160 -11.42 -13.85 15.89
N GLY A 161 -10.79 -13.00 15.08
CA GLY A 161 -9.94 -13.37 13.95
C GLY A 161 -8.77 -14.25 14.37
N ILE A 162 -8.05 -13.88 15.44
CA ILE A 162 -6.94 -14.67 16.00
C ILE A 162 -7.40 -16.06 16.45
N LYS A 163 -8.63 -16.16 16.98
CA LYS A 163 -9.24 -17.42 17.44
C LYS A 163 -9.75 -18.29 16.28
N ARG A 164 -10.46 -17.70 15.31
CA ARG A 164 -11.21 -18.44 14.28
C ARG A 164 -10.37 -18.73 13.04
N LEU A 165 -9.54 -17.79 12.57
CA LEU A 165 -8.80 -17.94 11.31
C LEU A 165 -7.86 -19.17 11.30
N PRO A 166 -7.03 -19.42 12.35
CA PRO A 166 -6.16 -20.62 12.37
C PRO A 166 -6.93 -21.94 12.30
N ARG A 167 -8.18 -21.98 12.76
CA ARG A 167 -9.04 -23.17 12.72
C ARG A 167 -9.69 -23.41 11.35
N VAL A 168 -9.72 -22.38 10.51
CA VAL A 168 -10.33 -22.40 9.17
C VAL A 168 -9.29 -22.63 8.08
N VAL A 169 -8.15 -21.94 8.13
CA VAL A 169 -7.10 -22.02 7.08
C VAL A 169 -5.80 -22.69 7.52
N GLY A 170 -5.66 -22.97 8.82
CA GLY A 170 -4.46 -23.53 9.43
C GLY A 170 -3.50 -22.45 9.91
N VAL A 171 -2.69 -22.79 10.92
CA VAL A 171 -1.84 -21.84 11.64
C VAL A 171 -0.90 -21.06 10.72
N GLN A 172 -0.20 -21.73 9.80
CA GLN A 172 0.77 -21.08 8.91
C GLN A 172 0.12 -20.01 8.02
N ALA A 173 -1.01 -20.32 7.38
CA ALA A 173 -1.72 -19.37 6.53
C ALA A 173 -2.35 -18.24 7.35
N ALA A 174 -2.88 -18.56 8.53
CA ALA A 174 -3.47 -17.57 9.43
C ALA A 174 -2.43 -16.58 9.95
N LEU A 175 -1.27 -17.06 10.43
CA LEU A 175 -0.18 -16.19 10.87
C LEU A 175 0.41 -15.38 9.72
N ASP A 176 0.59 -15.94 8.52
CA ASP A 176 1.00 -15.16 7.33
C ASP A 176 0.02 -14.02 7.06
N MET A 177 -1.29 -14.29 7.10
CA MET A 177 -2.31 -13.25 6.90
C MET A 177 -2.32 -12.20 8.01
N MET A 178 -2.29 -12.60 9.29
CA MET A 178 -2.39 -11.67 10.43
C MET A 178 -1.11 -10.89 10.71
N LEU A 179 0.07 -11.47 10.51
CA LEU A 179 1.36 -10.81 10.80
C LEU A 179 1.85 -9.93 9.65
N THR A 180 1.31 -10.11 8.43
CA THR A 180 1.71 -9.30 7.26
C THR A 180 0.58 -8.44 6.70
N GLY A 181 -0.65 -8.61 7.20
CA GLY A 181 -1.86 -7.99 6.63
C GLY A 181 -2.16 -8.45 5.20
N ARG A 182 -1.60 -9.59 4.77
CA ARG A 182 -1.73 -10.05 3.38
C ARG A 182 -3.19 -10.33 3.03
N ARG A 183 -3.61 -9.74 1.92
CA ARG A 183 -4.90 -9.95 1.29
C ARG A 183 -4.82 -11.09 0.28
N ILE A 184 -5.91 -11.85 0.16
CA ILE A 184 -6.05 -12.93 -0.82
C ILE A 184 -7.31 -12.73 -1.67
N ASP A 185 -7.23 -13.14 -2.94
CA ASP A 185 -8.36 -13.11 -3.86
C ASP A 185 -9.40 -14.22 -3.54
N PRO A 186 -10.67 -14.07 -3.96
CA PRO A 186 -11.74 -15.05 -3.73
C PRO A 186 -11.40 -16.49 -4.14
N ARG A 187 -10.70 -16.68 -5.26
CA ARG A 187 -10.35 -18.03 -5.77
C ARG A 187 -9.29 -18.68 -4.90
N ARG A 188 -8.29 -17.92 -4.46
CA ARG A 188 -7.30 -18.39 -3.47
C ARG A 188 -7.96 -18.64 -2.11
N ALA A 189 -8.90 -17.80 -1.68
CA ALA A 189 -9.65 -17.99 -0.45
C ALA A 189 -10.40 -19.35 -0.44
N ALA A 190 -11.05 -19.72 -1.56
CA ALA A 190 -11.73 -21.01 -1.68
C ALA A 190 -10.75 -22.20 -1.64
N ARG A 191 -9.60 -22.09 -2.33
CA ARG A 191 -8.56 -23.14 -2.30
C ARG A 191 -7.94 -23.33 -0.92
N LEU A 192 -7.77 -22.25 -0.16
CA LEU A 192 -7.26 -22.30 1.22
C LEU A 192 -8.31 -22.80 2.21
N GLY A 193 -9.59 -22.80 1.84
CA GLY A 193 -10.72 -23.12 2.73
C GLY A 193 -11.16 -21.95 3.61
N LEU A 194 -10.71 -20.71 3.34
CA LEU A 194 -11.20 -19.51 4.02
C LEU A 194 -12.69 -19.30 3.74
N VAL A 195 -13.09 -19.51 2.48
CA VAL A 195 -14.48 -19.55 2.05
C VAL A 195 -14.83 -20.95 1.56
N ASP A 196 -16.10 -21.35 1.69
CA ASP A 196 -16.56 -22.68 1.33
C ASP A 196 -16.62 -22.89 -0.19
N ALA A 197 -16.98 -21.83 -0.92
CA ALA A 197 -16.92 -21.80 -2.38
C ALA A 197 -16.76 -20.37 -2.91
N CYS A 198 -16.27 -20.28 -4.14
CA CYS A 198 -16.23 -19.05 -4.92
C CYS A 198 -17.17 -19.20 -6.12
N VAL A 199 -18.11 -18.27 -6.30
CA VAL A 199 -19.21 -18.39 -7.27
C VAL A 199 -19.31 -17.15 -8.16
N PRO A 200 -19.73 -17.30 -9.43
CA PRO A 200 -20.01 -16.15 -10.29
C PRO A 200 -21.15 -15.26 -9.74
N LEU A 201 -21.05 -13.96 -9.97
CA LEU A 201 -22.04 -12.95 -9.55
C LEU A 201 -23.49 -13.35 -9.89
N ARG A 202 -23.71 -13.85 -11.10
CA ARG A 202 -25.02 -14.25 -11.64
C ARG A 202 -25.76 -15.34 -10.86
N VAL A 203 -25.06 -16.19 -10.11
CA VAL A 203 -25.66 -17.33 -9.38
C VAL A 203 -25.53 -17.18 -7.86
N ARG A 204 -24.98 -16.07 -7.37
CA ARG A 204 -24.59 -15.89 -5.97
C ARG A 204 -25.75 -16.12 -4.98
N ASP A 205 -26.93 -15.56 -5.28
CA ASP A 205 -28.09 -15.62 -4.37
C ASP A 205 -28.68 -17.03 -4.33
N ALA A 206 -28.77 -17.70 -5.48
CA ALA A 206 -29.23 -19.08 -5.57
C ALA A 206 -28.27 -20.03 -4.84
N ALA A 207 -26.95 -19.84 -5.02
CA ALA A 207 -25.93 -20.59 -4.32
C ALA A 207 -26.00 -20.37 -2.80
N ALA A 208 -26.22 -19.13 -2.34
CA ALA A 208 -26.37 -18.80 -0.93
C ALA A 208 -27.55 -19.53 -0.28
N ARG A 209 -28.74 -19.51 -0.92
CA ARG A 209 -29.92 -20.25 -0.44
C ARG A 209 -29.64 -21.73 -0.30
N GLN A 210 -29.10 -22.34 -1.35
CA GLN A 210 -28.81 -23.77 -1.36
C GLN A 210 -27.78 -24.15 -0.28
N TRP A 211 -26.77 -23.30 -0.06
CA TRP A 211 -25.68 -23.62 0.87
C TRP A 211 -26.10 -23.48 2.33
N VAL A 212 -26.81 -22.40 2.68
CA VAL A 212 -27.24 -22.17 4.07
C VAL A 212 -28.21 -23.26 4.56
N LEU A 213 -29.05 -23.78 3.66
CA LEU A 213 -30.00 -24.87 3.94
C LEU A 213 -29.40 -26.27 3.77
N SER A 214 -28.15 -26.39 3.32
CA SER A 214 -27.57 -27.69 2.93
C SER A 214 -27.36 -28.68 4.08
N GLY A 215 -27.37 -28.23 5.34
CA GLY A 215 -27.02 -29.04 6.51
C GLY A 215 -25.56 -29.55 6.51
N LYS A 216 -24.72 -29.08 5.58
CA LYS A 216 -23.33 -29.54 5.45
C LYS A 216 -22.54 -29.23 6.72
N ARG A 217 -21.71 -30.17 7.16
CA ARG A 217 -20.81 -29.93 8.28
C ARG A 217 -19.87 -28.76 7.96
N VAL A 218 -19.68 -27.89 8.95
CA VAL A 218 -18.73 -26.76 8.85
C VAL A 218 -17.36 -27.30 8.55
N ARG A 219 -16.71 -26.75 7.51
CA ARG A 219 -15.35 -27.12 7.17
C ARG A 219 -14.42 -26.70 8.31
N LYS A 220 -13.71 -27.67 8.87
CA LYS A 220 -12.60 -27.46 9.81
C LYS A 220 -11.31 -27.94 9.16
N VAL A 221 -10.19 -27.31 9.52
CA VAL A 221 -8.89 -27.85 9.15
C VAL A 221 -8.73 -29.24 9.77
N SER A 222 -8.24 -30.20 8.98
CA SER A 222 -7.98 -31.58 9.40
C SER A 222 -6.51 -31.95 9.19
N GLY A 223 -6.11 -33.09 9.77
CA GLY A 223 -4.75 -33.65 9.63
C GLY A 223 -3.66 -32.83 10.33
N TRP A 224 -2.45 -32.83 9.76
CA TRP A 224 -1.26 -32.19 10.33
C TRP A 224 -1.44 -30.68 10.60
N ARG A 225 -2.24 -29.99 9.76
CA ARG A 225 -2.53 -28.55 9.93
C ARG A 225 -3.36 -28.25 11.17
N ALA A 226 -4.21 -29.18 11.58
CA ALA A 226 -4.97 -29.08 12.84
C ALA A 226 -4.06 -29.35 14.04
N TRP A 227 -3.17 -30.35 13.92
CA TRP A 227 -2.18 -30.69 14.96
C TRP A 227 -1.22 -29.54 15.29
N MET A 228 -0.80 -28.75 14.30
CA MET A 228 0.02 -27.55 14.56
C MET A 228 -0.68 -26.51 15.46
N ASN A 229 -2.01 -26.55 15.55
CA ASN A 229 -2.79 -25.69 16.43
C ASN A 229 -3.06 -26.33 17.81
N ALA A 230 -2.49 -27.51 18.10
CA ALA A 230 -2.61 -28.15 19.41
C ALA A 230 -1.53 -27.66 20.38
N TRP A 231 -1.85 -27.69 21.68
CA TRP A 231 -1.06 -27.06 22.75
C TRP A 231 0.46 -27.30 22.74
N PRO A 232 0.99 -28.53 22.54
CA PRO A 232 2.45 -28.71 22.55
C PRO A 232 3.13 -28.11 21.30
N LEU A 233 2.49 -28.19 20.12
CA LEU A 233 3.03 -27.68 18.86
C LEU A 233 2.87 -26.15 18.72
N LYS A 234 1.85 -25.55 19.33
CA LYS A 234 1.66 -24.09 19.35
C LYS A 234 2.90 -23.38 19.88
N ARG A 235 3.56 -23.91 20.93
CA ARG A 235 4.78 -23.32 21.51
C ARG A 235 5.95 -23.29 20.52
N LEU A 236 6.16 -24.39 19.78
CA LEU A 236 7.24 -24.47 18.78
C LEU A 236 6.99 -23.50 17.62
N VAL A 237 5.75 -23.47 17.10
CA VAL A 237 5.38 -22.57 16.01
C VAL A 237 5.51 -21.11 16.44
N ARG A 238 5.08 -20.77 17.67
CA ARG A 238 5.30 -19.44 18.25
C ARG A 238 6.77 -19.09 18.32
N TRP A 239 7.60 -19.99 18.84
CA TRP A 239 9.05 -19.75 18.94
C TRP A 239 9.67 -19.47 17.57
N GLN A 240 9.32 -20.26 16.55
CA GLN A 240 9.81 -20.05 15.20
C GLN A 240 9.32 -18.70 14.62
N ALA A 241 8.04 -18.38 14.79
CA ALA A 241 7.47 -17.12 14.33
C ALA A 241 8.07 -15.91 15.06
N ALA A 242 8.29 -16.00 16.37
CA ALA A 242 8.94 -14.97 17.18
C ALA A 242 10.37 -14.72 16.70
N ARG A 243 11.18 -15.77 16.49
CA ARG A 243 12.54 -15.62 15.93
C ARG A 243 12.53 -14.94 14.56
N GLN A 244 11.53 -15.24 13.72
CA GLN A 244 11.39 -14.59 12.43
C GLN A 244 11.01 -13.11 12.56
N LEU A 245 10.15 -12.76 13.53
CA LEU A 245 9.82 -11.36 13.83
C LEU A 245 11.02 -10.60 14.40
N ASP A 246 11.72 -11.19 15.38
CA ASP A 246 12.90 -10.58 16.01
C ASP A 246 14.03 -10.36 14.99
N SER A 247 14.16 -11.21 13.97
CA SER A 247 15.11 -10.98 12.88
C SER A 247 14.76 -9.80 11.96
N LYS A 248 13.49 -9.38 11.92
CA LYS A 248 12.98 -8.29 11.06
C LYS A 248 12.77 -6.97 11.80
N ASP A 249 12.44 -7.05 13.08
CA ASP A 249 12.17 -5.93 13.97
C ASP A 249 12.86 -6.18 15.32
N PRO A 250 14.20 -6.20 15.37
CA PRO A 250 14.95 -6.56 16.58
C PRO A 250 14.72 -5.56 17.74
N LEU A 251 14.44 -4.30 17.42
CA LEU A 251 14.23 -3.23 18.40
C LEU A 251 12.76 -3.09 18.85
N GLY A 252 11.84 -3.84 18.25
CA GLY A 252 10.46 -3.88 18.72
C GLY A 252 9.62 -2.66 18.35
N HIS A 253 9.92 -1.97 17.24
CA HIS A 253 9.14 -0.81 16.79
C HIS A 253 7.67 -1.16 16.51
N TYR A 254 7.41 -2.41 16.14
CA TYR A 254 6.08 -2.93 15.83
C TYR A 254 5.65 -3.94 16.90
N PRO A 255 4.93 -3.50 17.94
CA PRO A 255 4.53 -4.39 19.04
C PRO A 255 3.35 -5.32 18.66
N ALA A 256 2.47 -4.91 17.74
CA ALA A 256 1.28 -5.67 17.35
C ALA A 256 1.55 -7.09 16.83
N PRO A 257 2.53 -7.37 15.95
CA PRO A 257 2.91 -8.73 15.58
C PRO A 257 3.22 -9.65 16.77
N ARG A 258 3.92 -9.15 17.79
CA ARG A 258 4.24 -9.91 19.00
C ARG A 258 2.99 -10.15 19.85
N ALA A 259 2.13 -9.14 19.96
CA ALA A 259 0.84 -9.26 20.63
C ALA A 259 -0.05 -10.33 19.98
N ILE A 260 -0.13 -10.37 18.63
CA ILE A 260 -0.88 -11.41 17.90
C ILE A 260 -0.38 -12.82 18.26
N LEU A 261 0.94 -13.02 18.32
CA LEU A 261 1.53 -14.30 18.70
C LEU A 261 1.25 -14.68 20.15
N ALA A 262 1.37 -13.73 21.07
CA ALA A 262 1.07 -13.93 22.49
C ALA A 262 -0.41 -14.30 22.69
N LEU A 263 -1.33 -13.50 22.14
CA LEU A 263 -2.78 -13.75 22.18
C LEU A 263 -3.15 -15.11 21.62
N TRP A 264 -2.61 -15.49 20.45
CA TRP A 264 -2.89 -16.79 19.83
C TRP A 264 -2.39 -17.98 20.66
N ALA A 265 -1.18 -17.89 21.21
CA ALA A 265 -0.51 -19.00 21.87
C ALA A 265 -0.94 -19.17 23.33
N GLU A 266 -1.10 -18.07 24.07
CA GLU A 266 -1.36 -18.07 25.53
C GLU A 266 -2.84 -17.95 25.85
N HIS A 267 -3.61 -17.23 25.03
CA HIS A 267 -5.02 -16.90 25.29
C HIS A 267 -5.98 -17.50 24.25
N ASP A 268 -5.50 -18.43 23.41
CA ASP A 268 -6.27 -19.06 22.33
C ASP A 268 -6.96 -18.05 21.37
N GLY A 269 -6.34 -16.88 21.23
CA GLY A 269 -6.82 -15.76 20.45
C GLY A 269 -7.89 -14.90 21.11
N ASN A 270 -8.18 -15.10 22.40
CA ASN A 270 -9.11 -14.28 23.17
C ASN A 270 -8.42 -13.07 23.80
N ALA A 271 -8.57 -11.91 23.16
CA ALA A 271 -8.02 -10.65 23.62
C ALA A 271 -8.55 -10.22 25.00
N LEU A 272 -9.76 -10.65 25.40
CA LEU A 272 -10.33 -10.30 26.71
C LEU A 272 -9.64 -10.96 27.89
N GLN A 273 -8.80 -11.98 27.64
CA GLN A 273 -7.98 -12.62 28.68
C GLN A 273 -6.65 -11.90 28.92
N ALA A 274 -6.34 -10.86 28.15
CA ALA A 274 -5.13 -10.07 28.25
C ALA A 274 -5.43 -8.57 28.16
N PRO A 275 -6.18 -7.99 29.13
CA PRO A 275 -6.60 -6.59 29.10
C PRO A 275 -5.43 -5.61 29.04
N ASP A 276 -4.33 -5.88 29.74
CA ASP A 276 -3.14 -5.03 29.74
C ASP A 276 -2.43 -5.03 28.37
N LEU A 277 -2.43 -6.19 27.69
CA LEU A 277 -1.89 -6.30 26.33
C LEU A 277 -2.76 -5.55 25.32
N VAL A 278 -4.09 -5.58 25.50
CA VAL A 278 -5.01 -4.80 24.65
C VAL A 278 -4.71 -3.31 24.80
N GLU A 279 -4.64 -2.84 26.04
CA GLU A 279 -4.39 -1.44 26.35
C GLU A 279 -3.04 -0.96 25.81
N SER A 280 -1.96 -1.70 26.09
CA SER A 280 -0.62 -1.33 25.65
C SER A 280 -0.47 -1.22 24.13
N ILE A 281 -1.24 -2.00 23.35
CA ILE A 281 -1.19 -1.96 21.89
C ILE A 281 -2.07 -0.85 21.32
N LEU A 282 -3.36 -0.80 21.69
CA LEU A 282 -4.31 0.15 21.11
C LEU A 282 -3.96 1.59 21.49
N SER A 283 -3.40 1.80 22.68
CA SER A 283 -2.99 3.11 23.17
C SER A 283 -1.53 3.46 22.82
N SER A 284 -0.82 2.61 22.05
CA SER A 284 0.59 2.86 21.68
C SER A 284 0.76 4.00 20.67
N ASP A 285 1.89 4.72 20.75
CA ASP A 285 2.26 5.71 19.73
C ASP A 285 2.38 5.08 18.35
N THR A 286 2.90 3.85 18.25
CA THR A 286 2.98 3.12 16.98
C THR A 286 1.60 2.94 16.33
N ALA A 287 0.58 2.55 17.10
CA ALA A 287 -0.78 2.41 16.58
C ALA A 287 -1.34 3.76 16.09
N ARG A 288 -1.21 4.83 16.89
CA ARG A 288 -1.65 6.18 16.50
C ARG A 288 -0.95 6.66 15.23
N ASN A 289 0.36 6.44 15.13
CA ASN A 289 1.17 6.86 14.00
C ASN A 289 0.84 6.07 12.74
N LEU A 290 0.66 4.74 12.84
CA LEU A 290 0.27 3.92 11.68
C LEU A 290 -1.16 4.20 11.22
N LEU A 291 -2.06 4.56 12.14
CA LEU A 291 -3.39 5.06 11.79
C LEU A 291 -3.30 6.38 11.00
N ARG A 292 -2.43 7.31 11.44
CA ARG A 292 -2.13 8.52 10.68
C ARG A 292 -1.58 8.17 9.29
N VAL A 293 -0.60 7.28 9.18
CA VAL A 293 -0.04 6.86 7.88
C VAL A 293 -1.12 6.27 6.96
N TYR A 294 -2.07 5.51 7.50
CA TYR A 294 -3.21 5.03 6.72
C TYR A 294 -4.07 6.19 6.20
N ARG A 295 -4.41 7.18 7.05
CA ARG A 295 -5.16 8.37 6.63
C ARG A 295 -4.42 9.18 5.56
N LEU A 296 -3.10 9.34 5.70
CA LEU A 296 -2.26 9.95 4.67
C LEU A 296 -2.33 9.19 3.34
N GLN A 297 -2.32 7.85 3.39
CA GLN A 297 -2.48 7.04 2.18
C GLN A 297 -3.85 7.24 1.52
N GLU A 298 -4.94 7.26 2.30
CA GLU A 298 -6.28 7.51 1.79
C GLU A 298 -6.41 8.91 1.19
N ARG A 299 -5.74 9.91 1.78
CA ARG A 299 -5.63 11.26 1.22
C ARG A 299 -4.91 11.27 -0.12
N LEU A 300 -3.78 10.57 -0.27
CA LEU A 300 -3.13 10.44 -1.59
C LEU A 300 -4.02 9.72 -2.61
N LYS A 301 -4.75 8.67 -2.19
CA LYS A 301 -5.71 7.98 -3.08
C LYS A 301 -6.85 8.89 -3.51
N SER A 302 -7.32 9.81 -2.66
CA SER A 302 -8.39 10.73 -3.02
C SER A 302 -7.96 11.71 -4.11
N GLN A 303 -6.69 12.12 -4.13
CA GLN A 303 -6.09 12.91 -5.22
C GLN A 303 -6.15 12.17 -6.57
N GLY A 304 -6.13 10.83 -6.55
CA GLY A 304 -6.19 9.98 -7.74
C GLY A 304 -7.60 9.62 -8.23
N LYS A 305 -8.66 10.17 -7.65
CA LYS A 305 -10.03 9.85 -8.08
C LYS A 305 -10.37 10.53 -9.41
N PRO A 306 -11.06 9.83 -10.34
CA PRO A 306 -11.50 10.40 -11.60
C PRO A 306 -12.69 11.34 -11.34
N ASN A 307 -12.43 12.57 -10.93
CA ASN A 307 -13.43 13.62 -10.65
C ASN A 307 -14.11 14.09 -11.96
N GLY A 308 -14.86 13.23 -12.64
CA GLY A 308 -15.49 13.50 -13.93
C GLY A 308 -14.54 13.49 -15.13
N MET A 309 -13.26 13.18 -14.90
CA MET A 309 -12.22 13.18 -15.94
C MET A 309 -12.26 11.90 -16.79
N ARG A 310 -12.04 12.05 -18.10
CA ARG A 310 -11.98 10.91 -19.03
C ARG A 310 -10.80 10.00 -18.69
N ALA A 311 -11.08 8.73 -18.43
CA ALA A 311 -10.07 7.72 -18.16
C ALA A 311 -9.08 7.57 -19.33
N VAL A 312 -7.80 7.43 -19.01
CA VAL A 312 -6.74 7.16 -19.99
C VAL A 312 -6.90 5.73 -20.48
N ARG A 313 -6.88 5.52 -21.81
CA ARG A 313 -6.98 4.19 -22.42
C ARG A 313 -5.71 3.83 -23.18
N HIS A 314 -5.11 4.81 -23.85
CA HIS A 314 -3.88 4.64 -24.62
C HIS A 314 -2.75 5.49 -24.04
N VAL A 315 -1.64 4.84 -23.69
CA VAL A 315 -0.40 5.49 -23.25
C VAL A 315 0.66 5.27 -24.33
N HIS A 316 1.39 6.31 -24.68
CA HIS A 316 2.59 6.19 -25.50
C HIS A 316 3.80 6.54 -24.66
N VAL A 317 4.79 5.66 -24.58
CA VAL A 317 6.00 5.87 -23.80
C VAL A 317 7.18 6.03 -24.75
N VAL A 318 7.91 7.14 -24.63
CA VAL A 318 9.12 7.42 -25.43
C VAL A 318 10.36 7.17 -24.58
N GLY A 319 11.18 6.21 -25.00
CA GLY A 319 12.36 5.70 -24.28
C GLY A 319 12.08 4.32 -23.68
N ALA A 320 12.78 3.30 -24.17
CA ALA A 320 12.70 1.91 -23.71
C ALA A 320 13.85 1.50 -22.77
N GLY A 321 14.51 2.51 -22.17
CA GLY A 321 15.44 2.32 -21.06
C GLY A 321 14.79 1.65 -19.85
N VAL A 322 15.50 1.60 -18.72
CA VAL A 322 14.99 0.95 -17.50
C VAL A 322 13.66 1.55 -17.06
N MET A 323 13.59 2.87 -16.91
CA MET A 323 12.39 3.57 -16.44
C MET A 323 11.23 3.47 -17.44
N GLY A 324 11.41 3.94 -18.68
CA GLY A 324 10.31 3.95 -19.65
C GLY A 324 9.79 2.55 -19.98
N GLY A 325 10.66 1.54 -20.08
CA GLY A 325 10.24 0.15 -20.24
C GLY A 325 9.42 -0.38 -19.05
N ASP A 326 9.81 -0.05 -17.82
CA ASP A 326 9.10 -0.49 -16.62
C ASP A 326 7.77 0.27 -16.41
N ILE A 327 7.71 1.57 -16.76
CA ILE A 327 6.48 2.37 -16.80
C ILE A 327 5.50 1.78 -17.82
N ALA A 328 5.97 1.51 -19.04
CA ALA A 328 5.15 0.92 -20.09
C ALA A 328 4.62 -0.46 -19.68
N ALA A 329 5.49 -1.30 -19.12
CA ALA A 329 5.12 -2.61 -18.63
C ALA A 329 4.07 -2.54 -17.51
N TRP A 330 4.22 -1.60 -16.56
CA TRP A 330 3.26 -1.41 -15.48
C TRP A 330 1.90 -0.93 -16.00
N CYS A 331 1.87 0.05 -16.91
CA CYS A 331 0.63 0.54 -17.51
C CYS A 331 -0.15 -0.58 -18.22
N ALA A 332 0.53 -1.42 -19.01
CA ALA A 332 -0.09 -2.56 -19.69
C ALA A 332 -0.59 -3.64 -18.71
N LEU A 333 0.12 -3.85 -17.60
CA LEU A 333 -0.32 -4.75 -16.52
C LEU A 333 -1.63 -4.29 -15.86
N GLN A 334 -1.82 -2.97 -15.75
CA GLN A 334 -3.05 -2.34 -15.21
C GLN A 334 -4.19 -2.29 -16.23
N GLY A 335 -3.99 -2.82 -17.44
CA GLY A 335 -5.05 -2.98 -18.45
C GLY A 335 -5.11 -1.86 -19.49
N LEU A 336 -4.14 -0.94 -19.51
CA LEU A 336 -4.02 0.10 -20.53
C LEU A 336 -3.41 -0.44 -21.82
N SER A 337 -3.78 0.13 -22.97
CA SER A 337 -3.06 -0.13 -24.22
C SER A 337 -1.83 0.78 -24.26
N VAL A 338 -0.65 0.22 -24.48
CA VAL A 338 0.62 0.91 -24.37
C VAL A 338 1.45 0.71 -25.63
N THR A 339 1.94 1.80 -26.19
CA THR A 339 2.95 1.77 -27.26
C THR A 339 4.29 2.23 -26.69
N LEU A 340 5.37 1.52 -27.00
CA LEU A 340 6.71 1.79 -26.47
C LEU A 340 7.66 2.10 -27.63
N GLN A 341 8.13 3.34 -27.66
CA GLN A 341 9.05 3.86 -28.68
C GLN A 341 10.48 3.94 -28.15
N ASP A 342 11.44 3.58 -29.01
CA ASP A 342 12.86 3.92 -28.88
C ASP A 342 13.46 4.00 -30.30
N GLN A 343 14.76 4.31 -30.40
CA GLN A 343 15.47 4.52 -31.66
C GLN A 343 15.46 3.30 -32.58
N ASN A 344 15.42 2.08 -32.01
CA ASN A 344 15.43 0.83 -32.75
C ASN A 344 14.84 -0.32 -31.91
N VAL A 345 14.58 -1.45 -32.57
CA VAL A 345 13.97 -2.63 -31.95
C VAL A 345 14.87 -3.24 -30.88
N GLU A 346 16.20 -3.17 -31.06
CA GLU A 346 17.20 -3.72 -30.14
C GLU A 346 17.16 -3.04 -28.77
N ARG A 347 16.81 -1.76 -28.71
CA ARG A 347 16.60 -1.03 -27.44
C ARG A 347 15.27 -1.36 -26.78
N ILE A 348 14.24 -1.70 -27.56
CA ILE A 348 12.91 -2.05 -27.05
C ILE A 348 12.87 -3.49 -26.52
N ALA A 349 13.54 -4.44 -27.18
CA ALA A 349 13.46 -5.86 -26.85
C ALA A 349 13.81 -6.18 -25.37
N PRO A 350 14.85 -5.59 -24.74
CA PRO A 350 15.13 -5.78 -23.32
C PRO A 350 13.98 -5.35 -22.40
N ALA A 351 13.26 -4.28 -22.73
CA ALA A 351 12.11 -3.82 -21.95
C ALA A 351 10.96 -4.83 -22.02
N LEU A 352 10.65 -5.36 -23.21
CA LEU A 352 9.63 -6.41 -23.38
C LEU A 352 9.99 -7.69 -22.61
N ALA A 353 11.27 -8.08 -22.62
CA ALA A 353 11.74 -9.24 -21.86
C ALA A 353 11.58 -9.04 -20.34
N ARG A 354 11.87 -7.84 -19.82
CA ARG A 354 11.60 -7.50 -18.40
C ARG A 354 10.11 -7.51 -18.09
N ALA A 355 9.27 -6.98 -18.98
CA ALA A 355 7.82 -7.00 -18.85
C ALA A 355 7.27 -8.43 -18.75
N GLY A 356 7.71 -9.34 -19.63
CA GLY A 356 7.31 -10.75 -19.58
C GLY A 356 7.67 -11.43 -18.25
N LYS A 357 8.85 -11.14 -17.69
CA LYS A 357 9.26 -11.62 -16.36
C LYS A 357 8.38 -11.05 -15.25
N LEU A 358 8.03 -9.76 -15.32
CA LEU A 358 7.13 -9.10 -14.38
C LEU A 358 5.74 -9.75 -14.40
N TYR A 359 5.16 -9.95 -15.60
CA TYR A 359 3.81 -10.50 -15.77
C TYR A 359 3.72 -11.94 -15.28
N THR A 360 4.72 -12.76 -15.60
CA THR A 360 4.81 -14.14 -15.11
C THR A 360 4.81 -14.19 -13.58
N ARG A 361 5.59 -13.32 -12.92
CA ARG A 361 5.67 -13.28 -11.45
C ARG A 361 4.36 -12.79 -10.81
N ARG A 362 3.67 -11.82 -11.41
CA ARG A 362 2.51 -11.15 -10.83
C ARG A 362 1.19 -11.88 -11.08
N LEU A 363 0.93 -12.29 -12.32
CA LEU A 363 -0.38 -12.78 -12.74
C LEU A 363 -0.55 -14.29 -12.53
N LYS A 364 0.53 -15.07 -12.69
CA LYS A 364 0.58 -16.53 -12.53
C LYS A 364 -0.49 -17.32 -13.32
N ASP A 365 -1.11 -16.67 -14.31
CA ASP A 365 -2.13 -17.22 -15.19
C ASP A 365 -1.78 -16.91 -16.64
N ARG A 366 -1.71 -17.94 -17.49
CA ARG A 366 -1.21 -17.83 -18.86
C ARG A 366 -2.04 -16.87 -19.73
N ARG A 367 -3.37 -16.87 -19.58
CA ARG A 367 -4.25 -16.01 -20.38
C ARG A 367 -4.10 -14.55 -19.99
N ARG A 368 -4.02 -14.28 -18.68
CA ARG A 368 -3.77 -12.92 -18.18
C ARG A 368 -2.39 -12.40 -18.58
N ILE A 369 -1.36 -13.26 -18.59
CA ILE A 369 -0.02 -12.89 -19.04
C ILE A 369 -0.03 -12.50 -20.52
N GLN A 370 -0.65 -13.32 -21.38
CA GLN A 370 -0.76 -13.02 -22.81
C GLN A 370 -1.49 -11.70 -23.04
N ALA A 371 -2.64 -11.50 -22.37
CA ALA A 371 -3.41 -10.26 -22.49
C ALA A 371 -2.63 -9.01 -22.02
N ALA A 372 -1.68 -9.14 -21.08
CA ALA A 372 -0.82 -8.04 -20.69
C ALA A 372 0.29 -7.76 -21.74
N LEU A 373 0.83 -8.81 -22.36
CA LEU A 373 1.78 -8.68 -23.46
C LEU A 373 1.14 -8.07 -24.71
N ASP A 374 -0.07 -8.49 -25.07
CA ASP A 374 -0.81 -7.98 -26.23
C ASP A 374 -1.11 -6.48 -26.11
N ARG A 375 -1.15 -5.96 -24.87
CA ARG A 375 -1.33 -4.53 -24.58
C ARG A 375 -0.03 -3.73 -24.65
N LEU A 376 1.14 -4.36 -24.62
CA LEU A 376 2.45 -3.69 -24.68
C LEU A 376 3.05 -3.84 -26.08
N ILE A 377 2.88 -2.81 -26.89
CA ILE A 377 3.16 -2.84 -28.32
C ILE A 377 4.47 -2.09 -28.61
N PRO A 378 5.51 -2.74 -29.17
CA PRO A 378 6.70 -2.05 -29.63
C PRO A 378 6.38 -1.15 -30.83
N ASP A 379 6.90 0.07 -30.86
CA ASP A 379 6.55 1.11 -31.84
C ASP A 379 7.74 2.04 -32.11
N VAL A 380 8.69 1.61 -32.95
CA VAL A 380 9.92 2.37 -33.26
C VAL A 380 9.59 3.72 -33.93
N ASP A 381 8.62 3.74 -34.84
CA ASP A 381 8.24 4.92 -35.62
C ASP A 381 7.33 5.91 -34.83
N GLY A 382 6.90 5.52 -33.64
CA GLY A 382 6.05 6.33 -32.75
C GLY A 382 4.64 6.54 -33.28
N HIS A 383 4.09 5.61 -34.07
CA HIS A 383 2.73 5.73 -34.63
C HIS A 383 1.64 5.86 -33.54
N GLY A 384 1.91 5.36 -32.33
CA GLY A 384 1.04 5.46 -31.17
C GLY A 384 0.81 6.88 -30.65
N VAL A 385 1.72 7.84 -30.92
CA VAL A 385 1.62 9.23 -30.46
C VAL A 385 0.27 9.86 -30.85
N ALA A 386 -0.19 9.62 -32.08
CA ALA A 386 -1.44 10.21 -32.60
C ALA A 386 -2.71 9.62 -31.99
N ARG A 387 -2.62 8.49 -31.26
CA ARG A 387 -3.76 7.82 -30.62
C ARG A 387 -3.78 7.98 -29.11
N ALA A 388 -2.62 8.28 -28.51
CA ALA A 388 -2.43 8.34 -27.07
C ALA A 388 -3.32 9.40 -26.41
N ASP A 389 -3.89 9.05 -25.26
CA ASP A 389 -4.51 10.03 -24.35
C ASP A 389 -3.44 10.71 -23.48
N LEU A 390 -2.31 10.02 -23.26
CA LEU A 390 -1.15 10.46 -22.48
C LEU A 390 0.13 9.97 -23.16
N VAL A 391 1.06 10.89 -23.42
CA VAL A 391 2.43 10.58 -23.84
C VAL A 391 3.36 10.75 -22.64
N ILE A 392 4.21 9.76 -22.34
CA ILE A 392 5.18 9.80 -21.25
C ILE A 392 6.58 9.75 -21.84
N GLU A 393 7.36 10.79 -21.62
CA GLU A 393 8.77 10.86 -21.99
C GLU A 393 9.66 10.33 -20.85
N ALA A 394 10.56 9.40 -21.19
CA ALA A 394 11.54 8.79 -20.30
C ALA A 394 12.89 8.57 -21.01
N ILE A 395 13.34 9.55 -21.78
CA ILE A 395 14.66 9.62 -22.43
C ILE A 395 15.71 10.17 -21.46
N SER A 396 16.96 10.25 -21.92
CA SER A 396 18.09 10.77 -21.14
C SER A 396 17.82 12.17 -20.57
N GLU A 397 18.40 12.45 -19.40
CA GLU A 397 18.27 13.73 -18.68
C GLU A 397 19.09 14.85 -19.36
N ASN A 398 18.73 15.20 -20.59
CA ASN A 398 19.34 16.26 -21.38
C ASN A 398 18.25 17.20 -21.89
N LEU A 399 18.41 18.50 -21.62
CA LEU A 399 17.41 19.52 -21.91
C LEU A 399 17.11 19.62 -23.42
N GLU A 400 18.14 19.73 -24.25
CA GLU A 400 18.01 19.90 -25.70
C GLU A 400 17.32 18.69 -26.34
N ALA A 401 17.71 17.48 -25.94
CA ALA A 401 17.11 16.23 -26.43
C ALA A 401 15.62 16.15 -26.09
N LYS A 402 15.24 16.50 -24.85
CA LYS A 402 13.83 16.52 -24.42
C LYS A 402 13.02 17.57 -25.17
N GLN A 403 13.54 18.80 -25.27
CA GLN A 403 12.88 19.87 -26.01
C GLN A 403 12.72 19.56 -27.50
N ALA A 404 13.73 18.95 -28.13
CA ALA A 404 13.64 18.50 -29.52
C ALA A 404 12.54 17.45 -29.70
N LEU A 405 12.47 16.46 -28.80
CA LEU A 405 11.41 15.45 -28.79
C LEU A 405 10.02 16.08 -28.60
N TYR A 406 9.89 17.03 -27.68
CA TYR A 406 8.60 17.68 -27.39
C TYR A 406 8.03 18.40 -28.60
N ARG A 407 8.85 19.12 -29.38
CA ARG A 407 8.40 19.75 -30.64
C ARG A 407 7.86 18.71 -31.65
N GLN A 408 8.56 17.59 -31.78
CA GLN A 408 8.16 16.51 -32.71
C GLN A 408 6.88 15.80 -32.26
N VAL A 409 6.77 15.54 -30.96
CA VAL A 409 5.64 14.83 -30.37
C VAL A 409 4.40 15.72 -30.35
N GLU A 410 4.51 16.99 -29.96
CA GLU A 410 3.37 17.92 -29.90
C GLU A 410 2.65 18.06 -31.24
N ALA A 411 3.38 18.07 -32.36
CA ALA A 411 2.82 18.17 -33.70
C ALA A 411 1.99 16.93 -34.10
N ARG A 412 2.24 15.78 -33.49
CA ARG A 412 1.59 14.49 -33.80
C ARG A 412 0.53 14.10 -32.77
N MET A 413 0.59 14.69 -31.57
CA MET A 413 -0.31 14.38 -30.47
C MET A 413 -1.74 14.84 -30.75
N ARG A 414 -2.70 14.16 -30.12
CA ARG A 414 -4.08 14.64 -30.11
C ARG A 414 -4.18 16.00 -29.41
N PRO A 415 -5.12 16.88 -29.82
CA PRO A 415 -5.30 18.18 -29.17
C PRO A 415 -5.59 18.08 -27.67
N ASP A 416 -6.28 17.02 -27.25
CA ASP A 416 -6.68 16.74 -25.88
C ASP A 416 -5.73 15.81 -25.12
N ALA A 417 -4.58 15.41 -25.70
CA ALA A 417 -3.62 14.54 -25.02
C ALA A 417 -2.72 15.32 -24.06
N LEU A 418 -2.32 14.67 -22.96
CA LEU A 418 -1.31 15.18 -22.03
C LEU A 418 0.09 14.76 -22.48
N LEU A 419 1.08 15.62 -22.26
CA LEU A 419 2.50 15.30 -22.38
C LEU A 419 3.09 15.27 -20.97
N ALA A 420 3.63 14.12 -20.57
CA ALA A 420 4.26 13.93 -19.28
C ALA A 420 5.76 13.67 -19.43
N THR A 421 6.56 14.23 -18.54
CA THR A 421 7.99 13.89 -18.43
C THR A 421 8.27 13.15 -17.12
N ASN A 422 9.11 12.12 -17.20
CA ASN A 422 9.70 11.44 -16.04
C ASN A 422 11.07 12.05 -15.68
N THR A 423 11.24 13.37 -15.84
CA THR A 423 12.45 14.07 -15.37
C THR A 423 12.52 14.05 -13.84
N SER A 424 13.75 14.09 -13.33
CA SER A 424 14.09 14.04 -11.91
C SER A 424 14.76 15.32 -11.40
N SER A 425 15.28 16.17 -12.30
CA SER A 425 16.06 17.36 -11.95
C SER A 425 15.79 18.60 -12.80
N LEU A 426 15.21 18.47 -14.01
CA LEU A 426 14.94 19.61 -14.90
C LEU A 426 13.60 20.26 -14.54
N SER A 427 13.57 21.60 -14.55
CA SER A 427 12.35 22.35 -14.25
C SER A 427 11.36 22.30 -15.42
N LEU A 428 10.07 22.15 -15.10
CA LEU A 428 9.00 22.16 -16.10
C LEU A 428 8.92 23.49 -16.84
N GLU A 429 9.23 24.59 -16.15
CA GLU A 429 9.26 25.94 -16.70
C GLU A 429 10.24 26.03 -17.87
N THR A 430 11.42 25.42 -17.74
CA THR A 430 12.43 25.40 -18.81
C THR A 430 12.00 24.48 -19.96
N LEU A 431 11.49 23.30 -19.61
CA LEU A 431 11.10 22.26 -20.57
C LEU A 431 9.93 22.71 -21.46
N ARG A 432 8.98 23.47 -20.92
CA ARG A 432 7.75 23.89 -21.62
C ARG A 432 7.94 25.05 -22.59
N THR A 433 9.06 25.77 -22.54
CA THR A 433 9.31 26.99 -23.35
C THR A 433 9.21 26.76 -24.86
N VAL A 434 9.39 25.52 -25.32
CA VAL A 434 9.40 25.15 -26.73
C VAL A 434 8.05 24.65 -27.25
N LEU A 435 7.06 24.52 -26.37
CA LEU A 435 5.74 24.01 -26.69
C LEU A 435 4.80 25.14 -27.11
N GLN A 436 3.92 24.84 -28.06
CA GLN A 436 2.82 25.73 -28.46
C GLN A 436 1.70 25.77 -27.41
N ARG A 437 1.45 24.65 -26.72
CA ARG A 437 0.47 24.54 -25.63
C ARG A 437 1.14 24.05 -24.34
N PRO A 438 1.92 24.89 -23.66
CA PRO A 438 2.71 24.50 -22.50
C PRO A 438 1.86 24.01 -21.31
N GLN A 439 0.57 24.38 -21.23
CA GLN A 439 -0.35 23.95 -20.17
C GLN A 439 -0.49 22.43 -20.08
N ARG A 440 -0.24 21.70 -21.18
CA ARG A 440 -0.39 20.25 -21.26
C ARG A 440 0.86 19.47 -20.83
N LEU A 441 1.99 20.14 -20.64
CA LEU A 441 3.21 19.52 -20.13
C LEU A 441 3.14 19.42 -18.61
N ILE A 442 3.31 18.22 -18.08
CA ILE A 442 3.33 17.92 -16.65
C ILE A 442 4.51 17.00 -16.32
N GLY A 443 4.91 16.95 -15.06
CA GLY A 443 5.80 15.90 -14.58
C GLY A 443 5.00 14.72 -14.04
N ILE A 444 5.39 13.50 -14.41
CA ILE A 444 4.95 12.27 -13.74
C ILE A 444 6.23 11.52 -13.35
N HIS A 445 6.74 11.82 -12.16
CA HIS A 445 8.02 11.31 -11.69
C HIS A 445 7.81 9.98 -10.93
N PHE A 446 8.21 8.89 -11.59
CA PHE A 446 8.18 7.55 -11.04
C PHE A 446 9.49 7.22 -10.32
N PHE A 447 9.40 6.44 -9.25
CA PHE A 447 10.56 5.91 -8.53
C PHE A 447 10.91 4.47 -8.96
N ASN A 448 12.19 4.18 -9.08
CA ASN A 448 12.70 2.85 -9.44
C ASN A 448 12.79 1.94 -8.18
N PRO A 449 12.28 0.68 -8.21
CA PRO A 449 11.53 0.03 -9.30
C PRO A 449 10.04 0.40 -9.33
N VAL A 450 9.54 0.72 -10.52
CA VAL A 450 8.15 1.16 -10.76
C VAL A 450 7.14 0.16 -10.20
N ALA A 451 7.40 -1.14 -10.30
CA ALA A 451 6.47 -2.16 -9.79
C ALA A 451 6.40 -2.25 -8.25
N ARG A 452 7.35 -1.67 -7.52
CA ARG A 452 7.43 -1.73 -6.04
C ARG A 452 7.09 -0.40 -5.39
N MET A 453 7.54 0.71 -5.96
CA MET A 453 7.36 2.03 -5.37
C MET A 453 5.89 2.49 -5.51
N PRO A 454 5.18 2.81 -4.41
CA PRO A 454 3.76 3.16 -4.48
C PRO A 454 3.53 4.62 -4.89
N LEU A 455 4.42 5.53 -4.50
CA LEU A 455 4.30 6.97 -4.78
C LEU A 455 4.68 7.30 -6.22
N VAL A 456 4.02 8.32 -6.77
CA VAL A 456 4.42 9.04 -7.98
C VAL A 456 4.21 10.53 -7.72
N GLU A 457 5.25 11.34 -7.91
CA GLU A 457 5.13 12.80 -7.83
C GLU A 457 4.52 13.31 -9.14
N VAL A 458 3.40 14.03 -9.04
CA VAL A 458 2.74 14.69 -10.17
C VAL A 458 3.10 16.16 -10.10
N VAL A 459 4.01 16.57 -10.97
CA VAL A 459 4.65 17.88 -10.91
C VAL A 459 3.89 18.87 -11.81
N GLY A 460 3.45 19.97 -11.24
CA GLY A 460 2.91 21.14 -11.95
C GLY A 460 3.95 22.25 -12.07
N ALA A 461 3.89 23.02 -13.14
CA ALA A 461 4.64 24.27 -13.26
C ALA A 461 4.10 25.30 -12.26
N ARG A 462 4.98 26.07 -11.62
CA ARG A 462 4.61 27.01 -10.55
C ARG A 462 3.70 28.15 -11.04
N ASP A 463 3.91 28.56 -12.28
CA ASP A 463 3.21 29.61 -13.01
C ASP A 463 2.10 29.02 -13.92
N GLY A 464 1.55 27.86 -13.56
CA GLY A 464 0.47 27.20 -14.30
C GLY A 464 -0.90 27.86 -14.09
N ASP A 465 -1.63 28.08 -15.18
CA ASP A 465 -3.00 28.58 -15.18
C ASP A 465 -4.04 27.49 -14.82
N ALA A 466 -5.33 27.83 -14.86
CA ALA A 466 -6.41 26.89 -14.57
C ALA A 466 -6.46 25.68 -15.53
N GLU A 467 -6.05 25.84 -16.79
CA GLU A 467 -5.97 24.73 -17.76
C GLU A 467 -4.84 23.77 -17.35
N HIS A 468 -3.70 24.30 -16.91
CA HIS A 468 -2.60 23.50 -16.38
C HIS A 468 -2.99 22.75 -15.10
N GLN A 469 -3.70 23.39 -14.17
CA GLN A 469 -4.17 22.71 -12.95
C GLN A 469 -5.13 21.57 -13.26
N ALA A 470 -5.99 21.72 -14.28
CA ALA A 470 -6.84 20.63 -14.77
C ALA A 470 -6.01 19.48 -15.39
N ALA A 471 -4.91 19.78 -16.07
CA ALA A 471 -3.98 18.78 -16.59
C ALA A 471 -3.28 17.99 -15.46
N VAL A 472 -2.83 18.68 -14.41
CA VAL A 472 -2.25 18.07 -13.19
C VAL A 472 -3.27 17.15 -12.53
N ALA A 473 -4.51 17.60 -12.32
CA ALA A 473 -5.57 16.77 -11.74
C ALA A 473 -5.84 15.51 -12.59
N ARG A 474 -5.87 15.64 -13.92
CA ARG A 474 -6.04 14.50 -14.82
C ARG A 474 -4.90 13.49 -14.74
N ALA A 475 -3.67 13.96 -14.52
CA ALA A 475 -2.53 13.08 -14.31
C ALA A 475 -2.55 12.40 -12.95
N CYS A 476 -2.99 13.09 -11.88
CA CYS A 476 -3.28 12.44 -10.61
C CYS A 476 -4.31 11.31 -10.79
N GLY A 477 -5.38 11.57 -11.56
CA GLY A 477 -6.37 10.57 -11.94
C GLY A 477 -5.77 9.36 -12.68
N PHE A 478 -4.85 9.59 -13.62
CA PHE A 478 -4.11 8.53 -14.29
C PHE A 478 -3.23 7.70 -13.33
N VAL A 479 -2.50 8.37 -12.44
CA VAL A 479 -1.67 7.72 -11.42
C VAL A 479 -2.52 6.84 -10.49
N GLY A 480 -3.69 7.33 -10.08
CA GLY A 480 -4.69 6.55 -9.35
C GLY A 480 -5.20 5.34 -10.14
N GLN A 481 -5.50 5.53 -11.44
CA GLN A 481 -5.96 4.49 -12.35
C GLN A 481 -4.96 3.32 -12.47
N ILE A 482 -3.66 3.60 -12.42
CA ILE A 482 -2.61 2.56 -12.46
C ILE A 482 -2.23 2.00 -11.08
N GLY A 483 -3.05 2.27 -10.04
CA GLY A 483 -2.88 1.73 -8.69
C GLY A 483 -1.68 2.31 -7.94
N LYS A 484 -1.32 3.56 -8.22
CA LYS A 484 -0.26 4.33 -7.54
C LYS A 484 -0.85 5.45 -6.70
N LEU A 485 -0.03 6.03 -5.82
CA LEU A 485 -0.39 7.15 -4.96
C LEU A 485 0.12 8.44 -5.60
N PRO A 486 -0.76 9.29 -6.15
CA PRO A 486 -0.37 10.59 -6.67
C PRO A 486 -0.08 11.56 -5.53
N LEU A 487 1.09 12.21 -5.60
CA LEU A 487 1.43 13.37 -4.78
C LEU A 487 1.56 14.60 -5.69
N PRO A 488 0.59 15.52 -5.67
CA PRO A 488 0.72 16.79 -6.36
C PRO A 488 1.88 17.61 -5.75
N VAL A 489 2.81 18.05 -6.60
CA VAL A 489 3.93 18.92 -6.20
C VAL A 489 4.13 20.03 -7.23
N ASN A 490 4.66 21.16 -6.79
CA ASN A 490 5.12 22.23 -7.66
C ASN A 490 6.55 21.97 -8.13
N SER A 491 6.86 22.42 -9.34
CA SER A 491 8.19 22.34 -9.95
C SER A 491 9.21 23.06 -9.09
N ALA A 492 10.22 22.32 -8.65
CA ALA A 492 11.37 22.79 -7.90
C ALA A 492 12.54 21.81 -8.13
N PRO A 493 13.81 22.24 -7.99
CA PRO A 493 14.95 21.33 -8.09
C PRO A 493 14.78 20.12 -7.15
N GLY A 494 14.71 18.92 -7.72
CA GLY A 494 14.53 17.68 -6.95
C GLY A 494 13.13 17.45 -6.34
N PHE A 495 12.14 18.29 -6.67
CA PHE A 495 10.77 18.21 -6.15
C PHE A 495 10.73 18.10 -4.62
N LEU A 496 9.96 17.16 -4.06
CA LEU A 496 9.97 16.93 -2.62
C LEU A 496 10.99 15.85 -2.25
N VAL A 497 10.88 14.67 -2.87
CA VAL A 497 11.59 13.47 -2.39
C VAL A 497 13.10 13.58 -2.62
N ASN A 498 13.54 13.95 -3.83
CA ASN A 498 14.97 14.02 -4.13
C ASN A 498 15.63 15.22 -3.42
N ALA A 499 14.91 16.33 -3.29
CA ALA A 499 15.35 17.51 -2.56
C ALA A 499 15.62 17.21 -1.08
N ALA A 500 14.84 16.32 -0.46
CA ALA A 500 15.07 15.86 0.91
C ALA A 500 16.16 14.76 1.02
N LEU A 501 16.20 13.82 0.07
CA LEU A 501 17.13 12.69 0.13
C LEU A 501 18.59 13.06 -0.14
N ALA A 502 18.86 13.98 -1.07
CA ALA A 502 20.23 14.31 -1.43
C ALA A 502 21.01 14.93 -0.24
N PRO A 503 20.52 15.95 0.48
CA PRO A 503 21.21 16.47 1.66
C PRO A 503 21.33 15.44 2.79
N TYR A 504 20.34 14.56 2.96
CA TYR A 504 20.39 13.44 3.90
C TYR A 504 21.56 12.47 3.60
N MET A 505 21.74 12.08 2.33
CA MET A 505 22.87 11.23 1.92
C MET A 505 24.21 11.95 2.09
N LEU A 506 24.29 13.24 1.75
CA LEU A 506 25.52 14.02 1.95
C LEU A 506 25.87 14.17 3.43
N ALA A 507 24.89 14.40 4.30
CA ALA A 507 25.09 14.45 5.74
C ALA A 507 25.62 13.11 6.29
N ALA A 508 25.06 11.98 5.83
CA ALA A 508 25.56 10.65 6.18
C ALA A 508 27.03 10.45 5.74
N MET A 509 27.40 10.92 4.54
CA MET A 509 28.78 10.86 4.06
C MET A 509 29.73 11.77 4.86
N ARG A 510 29.26 12.91 5.40
CA ARG A 510 30.07 13.74 6.31
C ARG A 510 30.41 13.01 7.61
N HIS A 511 29.53 12.16 8.11
CA HIS A 511 29.85 11.27 9.24
C HIS A 511 30.91 10.24 8.86
N VAL A 512 30.94 9.78 7.60
CA VAL A 512 32.02 8.93 7.09
C VAL A 512 33.35 9.68 7.03
N ASP A 513 33.35 10.94 6.57
CA ASP A 513 34.54 11.80 6.61
C ASP A 513 35.04 12.05 8.04
N ALA A 514 34.13 12.09 9.02
CA ALA A 514 34.44 12.20 10.45
C ALA A 514 34.94 10.87 11.08
N GLY A 515 35.09 9.81 10.30
CA GLY A 515 35.68 8.53 10.72
C GLY A 515 34.68 7.44 11.11
N ILE A 516 33.36 7.68 10.99
CA ILE A 516 32.36 6.63 11.22
C ILE A 516 32.33 5.68 10.02
N SER A 517 32.37 4.37 10.26
CA SER A 517 32.31 3.40 9.16
C SER A 517 30.97 3.49 8.41
N PRO A 518 30.94 3.34 7.06
CA PRO A 518 29.71 3.31 6.27
C PRO A 518 28.65 2.33 6.81
N ALA A 519 29.09 1.13 7.21
CA ALA A 519 28.22 0.10 7.75
C ALA A 519 27.58 0.51 9.09
N ALA A 520 28.27 1.29 9.93
CA ALA A 520 27.71 1.80 11.18
C ALA A 520 26.68 2.91 10.92
N VAL A 521 26.92 3.79 9.95
CA VAL A 521 25.94 4.81 9.54
C VAL A 521 24.67 4.16 8.97
N ASP A 522 24.84 3.15 8.11
CA ASP A 522 23.72 2.41 7.55
C ASP A 522 22.95 1.62 8.61
N ALA A 523 23.67 0.94 9.52
CA ALA A 523 23.06 0.21 10.63
C ALA A 523 22.22 1.13 11.52
N ALA A 524 22.74 2.32 11.88
CA ALA A 524 21.99 3.29 12.69
C ALA A 524 20.66 3.70 12.04
N MET A 525 20.65 3.91 10.72
CA MET A 525 19.41 4.28 10.01
C MET A 525 18.47 3.10 9.76
N THR A 526 18.98 1.88 9.57
CA THR A 526 18.13 0.69 9.50
C THR A 526 17.53 0.33 10.85
N ASP A 527 18.30 0.53 11.92
CA ASP A 527 17.85 0.40 13.31
C ASP A 527 16.86 1.52 13.67
N PHE A 528 16.97 2.72 13.08
CA PHE A 528 15.91 3.73 13.16
C PHE A 528 14.61 3.30 12.46
N GLY A 529 14.67 2.32 11.55
CA GLY A 529 13.52 1.81 10.80
C GLY A 529 13.45 2.21 9.34
N MET A 530 14.51 2.79 8.78
CA MET A 530 14.60 2.99 7.33
C MET A 530 14.78 1.63 6.61
N PRO A 531 14.21 1.44 5.41
CA PRO A 531 14.33 0.18 4.67
C PRO A 531 15.76 -0.10 4.14
N MET A 532 16.58 0.95 4.04
CA MET A 532 17.94 0.91 3.54
C MET A 532 18.73 2.05 4.19
N GLY A 533 20.01 1.80 4.49
CA GLY A 533 20.90 2.85 5.01
C GLY A 533 21.25 3.90 3.95
N PRO A 534 21.58 5.14 4.35
CA PRO A 534 21.85 6.25 3.43
C PRO A 534 23.03 6.01 2.49
N ILE A 535 24.05 5.28 2.93
CA ILE A 535 25.25 5.02 2.13
C ILE A 535 24.97 3.92 1.10
N GLU A 536 24.29 2.84 1.50
CA GLU A 536 23.79 1.82 0.56
C GLU A 536 22.82 2.43 -0.47
N LEU A 537 21.96 3.37 -0.04
CA LEU A 537 21.07 4.11 -0.93
C LEU A 537 21.84 4.95 -1.95
N ALA A 538 22.87 5.68 -1.51
CA ALA A 538 23.71 6.47 -2.41
C ALA A 538 24.44 5.60 -3.45
N ASP A 539 24.95 4.43 -3.05
CA ASP A 539 25.54 3.46 -3.98
C ASP A 539 24.49 2.91 -4.96
N THR A 540 23.25 2.71 -4.52
CA THR A 540 22.15 2.18 -5.35
C THR A 540 21.71 3.19 -6.41
N VAL A 541 21.60 4.46 -6.03
CA VAL A 541 21.26 5.58 -6.94
C VAL A 541 22.41 5.88 -7.90
N GLY A 542 23.64 5.88 -7.39
CA GLY A 542 24.84 6.25 -8.11
C GLY A 542 25.50 7.49 -7.50
N LEU A 543 26.79 7.40 -7.21
CA LEU A 543 27.52 8.45 -6.48
C LEU A 543 27.68 9.74 -7.30
N ASP A 544 27.77 9.64 -8.62
CA ASP A 544 27.80 10.79 -9.53
C ASP A 544 26.45 11.52 -9.58
N VAL A 545 25.35 10.78 -9.55
CA VAL A 545 24.00 11.35 -9.47
C VAL A 545 23.80 12.06 -8.13
N ALA A 546 24.24 11.46 -7.03
CA ALA A 546 24.20 12.08 -5.71
C ALA A 546 25.03 13.38 -5.66
N LEU A 547 26.20 13.41 -6.28
CA LEU A 547 27.03 14.62 -6.39
C LEU A 547 26.35 15.70 -7.21
N ALA A 548 25.78 15.34 -8.38
CA ALA A 548 25.10 16.29 -9.25
C ALA A 548 23.87 16.92 -8.57
N ALA A 549 23.03 16.08 -7.93
CA ALA A 549 21.88 16.55 -7.16
C ALA A 549 22.30 17.43 -5.98
N GLY A 550 23.37 17.04 -5.27
CA GLY A 550 23.94 17.81 -4.17
C GLY A 550 24.36 19.23 -4.59
N ARG A 551 25.10 19.34 -5.70
CA ARG A 551 25.52 20.64 -6.26
C ARG A 551 24.36 21.50 -6.73
N GLN A 552 23.30 20.88 -7.26
CA GLN A 552 22.12 21.61 -7.72
C GLN A 552 21.31 22.18 -6.55
N LEU A 553 21.18 21.42 -5.45
CA LEU A 553 20.39 21.80 -4.28
C LEU A 553 21.15 22.74 -3.33
N ALA A 554 22.46 22.58 -3.23
CA ALA A 554 23.32 23.36 -2.36
C ALA A 554 24.63 23.73 -3.09
N PRO A 555 24.59 24.70 -4.03
CA PRO A 555 25.75 25.06 -4.86
C PRO A 555 26.95 25.54 -4.05
N ASP A 556 26.71 26.18 -2.91
CA ASP A 556 27.76 26.70 -2.03
C ASP A 556 28.30 25.67 -1.02
N ALA A 557 27.69 24.48 -0.94
CA ALA A 557 28.12 23.44 0.00
C ALA A 557 29.22 22.57 -0.60
N GLU A 558 30.37 22.49 0.09
CA GLU A 558 31.43 21.57 -0.32
C GLU A 558 30.96 20.10 -0.25
N PRO A 559 31.10 19.33 -1.34
CA PRO A 559 30.78 17.90 -1.32
C PRO A 559 31.68 17.11 -0.34
N PRO A 560 31.19 16.01 0.25
CA PRO A 560 31.99 15.15 1.12
C PRO A 560 33.27 14.64 0.44
N ARG A 561 34.39 14.60 1.17
CA ARG A 561 35.69 14.16 0.65
C ARG A 561 35.66 12.70 0.22
N CYS A 562 35.02 11.85 1.00
CA CYS A 562 34.86 10.43 0.70
C CYS A 562 34.05 10.15 -0.58
N LEU A 563 33.18 11.08 -0.98
CA LEU A 563 32.40 11.01 -2.23
C LEU A 563 33.30 11.36 -3.42
N LEU A 564 34.01 12.49 -3.36
CA LEU A 564 34.91 12.95 -4.42
C LEU A 564 36.01 11.92 -4.71
N GLN A 565 36.69 11.42 -3.67
CA GLN A 565 37.74 10.41 -3.81
C GLN A 565 37.26 9.11 -4.46
N ARG A 566 35.99 8.73 -4.25
CA ARG A 566 35.42 7.53 -4.87
C ARG A 566 35.12 7.74 -6.34
N ILE A 567 34.54 8.89 -6.68
CA ILE A 567 34.27 9.26 -8.08
C ILE A 567 35.58 9.35 -8.88
N GLU A 568 36.63 9.95 -8.30
CA GLU A 568 37.98 10.00 -8.91
C GLU A 568 38.56 8.61 -9.18
N ARG A 569 38.28 7.63 -8.30
CA ARG A 569 38.67 6.23 -8.47
C ARG A 569 37.74 5.44 -9.40
N GLY A 570 36.74 6.09 -9.98
CA GLY A 570 35.72 5.44 -10.80
C GLY A 570 34.86 4.46 -10.01
N HIS A 571 34.72 4.61 -8.69
CA HIS A 571 33.79 3.83 -7.88
C HIS A 571 32.46 4.59 -7.82
N LEU A 572 31.44 4.14 -8.56
CA LEU A 572 30.18 4.87 -8.75
C LEU A 572 28.98 4.15 -8.14
N GLY A 573 29.21 3.08 -7.39
CA GLY A 573 28.19 2.31 -6.70
C GLY A 573 27.75 1.07 -7.47
N ARG A 574 26.45 0.76 -7.42
CA ARG A 574 25.89 -0.48 -7.97
C ARG A 574 26.11 -0.62 -9.48
N LYS A 575 26.12 0.49 -10.23
CA LYS A 575 26.21 0.48 -11.70
C LYS A 575 27.53 -0.03 -12.25
N ASN A 576 28.61 0.08 -11.48
CA ASN A 576 29.93 -0.45 -11.82
C ASN A 576 30.45 -1.40 -10.74
N GLU A 577 29.51 -1.99 -10.00
CA GLU A 577 29.72 -3.01 -8.99
C GLU A 577 30.61 -2.60 -7.80
N ARG A 578 30.97 -1.31 -7.68
CA ARG A 578 31.88 -0.81 -6.64
C ARG A 578 31.62 0.66 -6.28
N GLY A 579 31.37 0.92 -5.00
CA GLY A 579 31.16 2.25 -4.43
C GLY A 579 31.73 2.36 -3.01
N PHE A 580 30.86 2.69 -2.05
CA PHE A 580 31.15 2.43 -0.63
C PHE A 580 31.17 0.93 -0.34
N TYR A 581 30.39 0.15 -1.09
CA TYR A 581 30.32 -1.29 -1.00
C TYR A 581 30.78 -1.98 -2.29
N VAL A 582 31.11 -3.26 -2.18
CA VAL A 582 31.25 -4.15 -3.34
C VAL A 582 29.89 -4.77 -3.62
N TRP A 583 29.49 -4.75 -4.90
CA TRP A 583 28.22 -5.29 -5.34
C TRP A 583 28.44 -6.54 -6.18
N ARG A 584 27.65 -7.60 -5.92
CA ARG A 584 27.58 -8.80 -6.78
C ARG A 584 26.12 -9.17 -6.97
N ASP A 585 25.71 -9.41 -8.21
CA ASP A 585 24.32 -9.71 -8.58
C ASP A 585 23.31 -8.67 -8.06
N GLY A 586 23.74 -7.40 -7.98
CA GLY A 586 22.92 -6.31 -7.46
C GLY A 586 22.66 -6.35 -5.96
N LYS A 587 23.48 -7.07 -5.19
CA LYS A 587 23.47 -7.07 -3.72
C LYS A 587 24.83 -6.66 -3.18
N VAL A 588 24.83 -5.99 -2.03
CA VAL A 588 26.04 -5.69 -1.26
C VAL A 588 26.68 -6.99 -0.78
N VAL A 589 27.97 -7.16 -1.06
CA VAL A 589 28.81 -8.21 -0.49
C VAL A 589 29.20 -7.77 0.92
N LYS A 590 28.49 -8.29 1.92
CA LYS A 590 28.81 -8.06 3.33
C LYS A 590 29.95 -8.99 3.72
N ASP A 591 31.19 -8.49 3.75
CA ASP A 591 32.31 -9.25 4.30
C ASP A 591 32.10 -9.46 5.80
N ALA A 592 32.08 -10.72 6.24
CA ALA A 592 31.84 -11.14 7.62
C ALA A 592 32.88 -10.61 8.64
N GLY A 593 33.93 -9.91 8.18
CA GLY A 593 34.99 -9.32 9.01
C GLY A 593 34.83 -7.83 9.33
N HIS A 594 33.91 -7.10 8.69
CA HIS A 594 33.57 -5.72 9.07
C HIS A 594 32.49 -5.75 10.15
N MET A 595 32.87 -6.12 11.37
CA MET A 595 32.11 -5.68 12.55
C MET A 595 31.97 -4.15 12.45
N PRO A 596 30.77 -3.55 12.63
CA PRO A 596 30.63 -2.10 12.67
C PRO A 596 31.42 -1.59 13.88
N ARG A 597 32.69 -1.25 13.66
CA ARG A 597 33.49 -0.54 14.66
C ARG A 597 32.93 0.88 14.68
N VAL A 598 32.17 1.18 15.73
CA VAL A 598 32.04 2.55 16.23
C VAL A 598 33.41 2.90 16.83
N ALA A 599 34.38 3.21 15.98
CA ALA A 599 35.70 3.63 16.44
C ALA A 599 35.61 5.10 16.85
N GLY A 600 35.42 5.35 18.15
CA GLY A 600 35.52 6.69 18.75
C GLY A 600 34.62 6.85 19.97
N ALA A 601 35.19 7.33 21.07
CA ALA A 601 34.43 7.78 22.24
C ALA A 601 33.54 8.98 21.83
N GLY A 602 32.22 8.79 21.80
CA GLY A 602 31.25 9.87 21.53
C GLY A 602 30.12 9.59 20.54
N ASN A 603 30.04 8.43 19.89
CA ASN A 603 29.08 8.18 18.80
C ASN A 603 28.00 7.16 19.18
N ASP A 604 26.93 7.62 19.84
CA ASP A 604 25.70 6.84 20.06
C ASP A 604 24.94 6.65 18.73
N PRO A 605 24.70 5.40 18.26
CA PRO A 605 23.93 5.13 17.04
C PRO A 605 22.54 5.79 17.02
N ALA A 606 21.88 5.91 18.18
CA ALA A 606 20.58 6.57 18.27
C ALA A 606 20.70 8.08 18.04
N LEU A 607 21.75 8.71 18.57
CA LEU A 607 22.03 10.13 18.34
C LEU A 607 22.39 10.41 16.88
N LEU A 608 23.19 9.53 16.26
CA LEU A 608 23.51 9.60 14.83
C LEU A 608 22.23 9.52 13.98
N ALA A 609 21.37 8.54 14.26
CA ALA A 609 20.10 8.37 13.57
C ALA A 609 19.18 9.58 13.75
N ALA A 610 19.05 10.10 14.98
CA ALA A 610 18.25 11.29 15.28
C ALA A 610 18.78 12.53 14.53
N GLY A 611 20.10 12.71 14.47
CA GLY A 611 20.73 13.80 13.73
C GLY A 611 20.42 13.73 12.23
N LEU A 612 20.55 12.55 11.62
CA LEU A 612 20.23 12.34 10.20
C LEU A 612 18.73 12.46 9.91
N ALA A 613 17.87 11.95 10.80
CA ALA A 613 16.43 12.10 10.70
C ALA A 613 16.01 13.58 10.79
N ARG A 614 16.69 14.39 11.63
CA ARG A 614 16.49 15.83 11.70
C ARG A 614 16.88 16.53 10.40
N VAL A 615 18.03 16.18 9.80
CA VAL A 615 18.42 16.72 8.48
C VAL A 615 17.31 16.49 7.45
N LEU A 616 16.74 15.28 7.42
CA LEU A 616 15.65 14.96 6.51
C LEU A 616 14.40 15.81 6.81
N ALA A 617 14.00 15.92 8.08
CA ALA A 617 12.86 16.75 8.49
C ALA A 617 13.05 18.24 8.13
N ASP A 618 14.25 18.79 8.34
CA ASP A 618 14.59 20.18 8.01
C ASP A 618 14.47 20.45 6.51
N GLN A 619 14.93 19.52 5.66
CA GLN A 619 14.80 19.66 4.22
C GLN A 619 13.34 19.55 3.75
N VAL A 620 12.56 18.65 4.34
CA VAL A 620 11.12 18.52 4.04
C VAL A 620 10.38 19.80 4.43
N ARG A 621 10.73 20.39 5.57
CA ARG A 621 10.17 21.66 6.04
C ARG A 621 10.53 22.81 5.10
N LEU A 622 11.77 22.86 4.61
CA LEU A 622 12.16 23.84 3.60
C LEU A 622 11.34 23.69 2.31
N GLN A 623 11.12 22.48 1.81
CA GLN A 623 10.29 22.27 0.61
C GLN A 623 8.83 22.70 0.83
N LEU A 624 8.31 22.51 2.04
CA LEU A 624 6.99 23.03 2.42
C LEU A 624 6.96 24.57 2.44
N GLU A 625 7.96 25.22 3.05
CA GLU A 625 8.06 26.68 3.14
C GLU A 625 8.18 27.35 1.75
N VAL A 626 8.90 26.74 0.82
CA VAL A 626 9.01 27.22 -0.57
C VAL A 626 7.76 26.87 -1.40
N GLY A 627 6.80 26.13 -0.84
CA GLY A 627 5.52 25.82 -1.48
C GLY A 627 5.63 24.73 -2.56
N VAL A 628 6.54 23.77 -2.40
CA VAL A 628 6.63 22.59 -3.30
C VAL A 628 5.47 21.64 -3.09
N VAL A 629 4.97 21.54 -1.86
CA VAL A 629 3.83 20.70 -1.49
C VAL A 629 2.83 21.55 -0.71
N GLU A 630 1.54 21.22 -0.83
CA GLU A 630 0.45 22.02 -0.27
C GLU A 630 0.51 22.13 1.26
N ASP A 631 0.83 21.04 1.95
CA ASP A 631 0.89 21.02 3.41
C ASP A 631 1.81 19.92 3.98
N ALA A 632 1.99 19.96 5.30
CA ALA A 632 2.86 19.05 6.05
C ALA A 632 2.42 17.58 6.00
N ASP A 633 1.11 17.31 5.91
CA ASP A 633 0.59 15.93 5.86
C ASP A 633 0.95 15.27 4.52
N LEU A 634 0.78 16.00 3.41
CA LEU A 634 1.22 15.53 2.09
C LEU A 634 2.75 15.42 2.00
N ALA A 635 3.49 16.33 2.64
CA ALA A 635 4.95 16.25 2.73
C ALA A 635 5.41 14.96 3.42
N ASP A 636 4.84 14.67 4.60
CA ASP A 636 5.11 13.42 5.33
C ASP A 636 4.72 12.18 4.52
N ALA A 637 3.55 12.22 3.87
CA ALA A 637 3.07 11.12 3.04
C ALA A 637 4.03 10.84 1.88
N GLY A 638 4.53 11.90 1.23
CA GLY A 638 5.54 11.81 0.18
C GLY A 638 6.82 11.12 0.66
N MET A 639 7.31 11.47 1.84
CA MET A 639 8.51 10.83 2.38
C MET A 639 8.27 9.38 2.79
N ILE A 640 7.16 9.07 3.46
CA ILE A 640 6.84 7.69 3.86
C ILE A 640 6.68 6.78 2.65
N PHE A 641 5.90 7.18 1.65
CA PHE A 641 5.60 6.32 0.50
C PHE A 641 6.62 6.42 -0.64
N GLY A 642 7.43 7.48 -0.67
CA GLY A 642 8.48 7.70 -1.65
C GLY A 642 9.84 7.13 -1.23
N THR A 643 10.23 7.30 0.04
CA THR A 643 11.56 6.85 0.54
C THR A 643 11.47 5.65 1.47
N GLY A 644 10.28 5.38 2.01
CA GLY A 644 10.10 4.39 3.07
C GLY A 644 10.47 4.93 4.45
N TYR A 645 10.40 6.24 4.68
CA TYR A 645 10.62 6.84 6.00
C TYR A 645 9.84 6.08 7.09
N ALA A 646 10.52 5.75 8.19
CA ALA A 646 10.07 4.85 9.26
C ALA A 646 8.58 5.03 9.62
N PRO A 647 7.65 4.19 9.11
CA PRO A 647 6.21 4.49 9.17
C PRO A 647 5.65 4.56 10.59
N PHE A 648 6.23 3.82 11.54
CA PHE A 648 5.80 3.82 12.94
C PHE A 648 6.02 5.16 13.65
N THR A 649 6.81 6.08 13.06
CA THR A 649 7.04 7.45 13.58
C THR A 649 5.99 8.45 13.08
N GLY A 650 5.19 8.05 12.09
CA GLY A 650 4.15 8.88 11.49
C GLY A 650 4.61 9.76 10.34
N GLY A 651 5.91 10.03 10.17
CA GLY A 651 6.46 10.90 9.12
C GLY A 651 7.50 11.87 9.68
N PRO A 652 8.40 12.43 8.85
CA PRO A 652 9.52 13.22 9.32
C PRO A 652 9.14 14.51 10.07
N LEU A 653 8.18 15.29 9.58
CA LEU A 653 7.74 16.52 10.24
C LEU A 653 6.98 16.20 11.53
N HIS A 654 6.04 15.26 11.45
CA HIS A 654 5.28 14.81 12.61
C HIS A 654 6.17 14.27 13.74
N HIS A 655 7.16 13.44 13.40
CA HIS A 655 8.11 12.88 14.35
C HIS A 655 8.97 13.97 14.99
N HIS A 656 9.49 14.91 14.20
CA HIS A 656 10.34 15.98 14.71
C HIS A 656 9.60 16.95 15.65
N ASN A 657 8.35 17.31 15.31
CA ASN A 657 7.54 18.19 16.13
C ASN A 657 7.25 17.58 17.50
N ARG A 658 7.01 16.26 17.57
CA ARG A 658 6.81 15.55 18.84
C ARG A 658 8.03 15.47 19.75
N LEU A 659 9.23 15.49 19.17
CA LEU A 659 10.47 15.53 19.96
C LEU A 659 10.76 16.93 20.51
N SER A 660 10.12 17.95 19.93
CA SER A 660 10.32 19.37 20.27
C SER A 660 9.24 19.92 21.21
N SER A 661 8.11 19.23 21.33
CA SER A 661 7.01 19.47 22.29
C SER A 661 7.23 18.69 23.57
#